data_AF-U2B6H0-F1
#
_entry.id   AF-U2B6H0-F1
#
_cell.length_a   1.000
_cell.length_b   1.000
_cell.length_c   1.000
_cell.angle_alpha   90.00
_cell.angle_beta   90.00
_cell.angle_gamma   90.00
#
_symmetry.space_group_name_H-M   'P 1'
#
loop_
_entity.id
_entity.type
_entity.pdbx_description
1 polymer ?
#
loop_
_entity_poly.entity_id
_entity_poly.type
_entity_poly.pdbx_seq_one_letter_code
_entity_poly.pdbx_strand_id
1 'polypeptide(L)'
;MSTLKRVFGFDQLRPGQEQVVSAVLAGRSAAAIFPTGSGKSLCYQLPALHLPHLTLVISPLLALMQDQLAFLHARGIAAASIDSAQSREQASAVMARAKAGELKILMISVERLKNERFRHFIAQVPISLLVVDEAHCISEWGHNFRPDYLKLPDYQRQFGIAQVLLLTATATPKVIADMREKFAIAEADVVTTGFYRPNLNLLVEPVAGSAKLRRLQDWLTPRREQASIVYVTQQKTAEQVAERLARDGLAVSAYHAGMAHEVRESIQRRFMAGELQCIVATIAFGMGIDKRDIRNVVHFDLPKSIENYSQEIGRAGRDGQASDCLVLANRDSLSVLENFVYGDTPELAGIRRVLDELHAVGMGGQWELMLGQLAEQSNIRALPLKTLLVQLELRGIIAPRYAYFAEYRFKLLLDEAALLAQFDGERRRFVEAILSGSRRARTWFTLDFDALYRDHGAERARVIKALDYLQEKGWVELESKQMTEVYALLDAEFDPVVLAEQLHGHFRAHEASEIARIQAMLALFESRDCLSRRLALYFGDAQAPERCGHCSVCRGRIAILPAPPDRPPLSGRDAQALCAAFSETHLQHAGQMPSRECLTRFLCGVTTPLLTKLKARQLAGFAALEDYPYAEVRDWLAM
;
A
#
# COMPACT_ATOMS: atom_id res chain seq x y z
N MET A 1 29.22 21.02 -4.61
CA MET A 1 28.81 22.34 -4.06
C MET A 1 28.27 23.29 -5.13
N SER A 2 28.92 23.50 -6.29
CA SER A 2 28.40 24.39 -7.35
C SER A 2 27.02 23.97 -7.92
N THR A 3 26.80 22.67 -8.15
CA THR A 3 25.51 22.15 -8.64
C THR A 3 24.36 22.37 -7.65
N LEU A 4 24.63 22.21 -6.35
CA LEU A 4 23.62 22.37 -5.28
C LEU A 4 23.00 23.77 -5.32
N LYS A 5 23.85 24.79 -5.36
CA LYS A 5 23.39 26.19 -5.41
C LYS A 5 22.78 26.53 -6.78
N ARG A 6 23.44 26.14 -7.88
CA ARG A 6 23.01 26.50 -9.24
C ARG A 6 21.68 25.85 -9.67
N VAL A 7 21.47 24.58 -9.34
CA VAL A 7 20.31 23.80 -9.80
C VAL A 7 19.19 23.78 -8.76
N PHE A 8 19.55 23.58 -7.49
CA PHE A 8 18.54 23.41 -6.44
C PHE A 8 18.26 24.68 -5.64
N GLY A 9 19.14 25.68 -5.73
CA GLY A 9 19.01 26.95 -4.98
C GLY A 9 19.34 26.83 -3.50
N PHE A 10 20.00 25.74 -3.07
CA PHE A 10 20.37 25.54 -1.68
C PHE A 10 21.82 25.97 -1.44
N ASP A 11 22.07 26.71 -0.36
CA ASP A 11 23.42 27.13 0.01
C ASP A 11 24.24 26.00 0.65
N GLN A 12 23.57 25.10 1.40
CA GLN A 12 24.21 24.03 2.15
C GLN A 12 23.35 22.76 2.17
N LEU A 13 24.00 21.62 2.35
CA LEU A 13 23.34 20.34 2.63
C LEU A 13 22.87 20.31 4.09
N ARG A 14 21.74 19.65 4.34
CA ARG A 14 21.23 19.40 5.69
C ARG A 14 22.01 18.27 6.37
N PRO A 15 21.93 18.15 7.70
CA PRO A 15 22.58 17.07 8.44
C PRO A 15 22.30 15.69 7.83
N GLY A 16 23.34 14.86 7.73
CA GLY A 16 23.28 13.51 7.13
C GLY A 16 23.32 13.48 5.60
N GLN A 17 22.81 14.50 4.89
CA GLN A 17 22.77 14.48 3.42
C GLN A 17 24.16 14.41 2.79
N GLU A 18 25.13 15.15 3.32
CA GLU A 18 26.50 15.17 2.80
C GLU A 18 27.18 13.81 2.86
N GLN A 19 27.01 13.08 3.98
CA GLN A 19 27.57 11.74 4.14
C GLN A 19 26.98 10.76 3.12
N VAL A 20 25.66 10.79 2.93
CA VAL A 20 24.97 9.93 1.93
C VAL A 20 25.39 10.28 0.51
N VAL A 21 25.38 11.56 0.15
CA VAL A 21 25.76 12.03 -1.19
C VAL A 21 27.20 11.66 -1.50
N SER A 22 28.11 11.82 -0.52
CA SER A 22 29.52 11.49 -0.69
C SER A 22 29.75 9.98 -0.87
N ALA A 23 29.04 9.13 -0.13
CA ALA A 23 29.11 7.68 -0.31
C ALA A 23 28.67 7.25 -1.73
N VAL A 24 27.54 7.77 -2.20
CA VAL A 24 27.02 7.47 -3.56
C VAL A 24 27.95 8.02 -4.65
N LEU A 25 28.48 9.23 -4.49
CA LEU A 25 29.45 9.77 -5.46
C LEU A 25 30.78 9.01 -5.47
N ALA A 26 31.13 8.35 -4.37
CA ALA A 26 32.30 7.49 -4.25
C ALA A 26 32.08 6.07 -4.80
N GLY A 27 30.92 5.78 -5.41
CA GLY A 27 30.65 4.47 -5.99
C GLY A 27 30.07 3.44 -5.00
N ARG A 28 29.65 3.87 -3.79
CA ARG A 28 29.18 2.97 -2.73
C ARG A 28 27.66 3.03 -2.56
N SER A 29 27.06 1.88 -2.25
CA SER A 29 25.66 1.80 -1.80
C SER A 29 25.49 2.42 -0.41
N ALA A 30 24.35 3.05 -0.15
CA ALA A 30 24.09 3.75 1.10
C ALA A 30 22.62 3.63 1.54
N ALA A 31 22.36 3.86 2.82
CA ALA A 31 21.00 3.97 3.36
C ALA A 31 20.82 5.29 4.10
N ALA A 32 19.76 6.04 3.78
CA ALA A 32 19.39 7.28 4.44
C ALA A 32 18.07 7.12 5.20
N ILE A 33 18.16 7.11 6.52
CA ILE A 33 17.02 7.01 7.43
C ILE A 33 16.80 8.38 8.06
N PHE A 34 16.07 9.24 7.34
CA PHE A 34 15.82 10.63 7.76
C PHE A 34 14.34 10.87 7.97
N PRO A 35 13.92 11.58 9.04
CA PRO A 35 12.51 11.86 9.30
C PRO A 35 11.88 12.66 8.15
N THR A 36 10.55 12.67 8.12
CA THR A 36 9.76 13.43 7.13
C THR A 36 10.17 14.91 7.10
N GLY A 37 10.21 15.48 5.88
CA GLY A 37 10.60 16.88 5.68
C GLY A 37 12.10 17.16 5.69
N SER A 38 12.97 16.17 5.93
CA SER A 38 14.44 16.35 6.00
C SER A 38 15.13 16.48 4.64
N GLY A 39 14.40 16.37 3.53
CA GLY A 39 14.94 16.49 2.18
C GLY A 39 15.63 15.22 1.65
N LYS A 40 15.10 14.04 1.97
CA LYS A 40 15.63 12.73 1.50
C LYS A 40 15.85 12.67 0.00
N SER A 41 14.94 13.26 -0.79
CA SER A 41 15.04 13.21 -2.25
C SER A 41 16.33 13.81 -2.79
N LEU A 42 16.87 14.84 -2.12
CA LEU A 42 18.13 15.46 -2.55
C LEU A 42 19.31 14.47 -2.54
N CYS A 43 19.26 13.45 -1.68
CA CYS A 43 20.29 12.41 -1.58
C CYS A 43 20.45 11.58 -2.86
N TYR A 44 19.42 11.48 -3.71
CA TYR A 44 19.55 10.85 -5.02
C TYR A 44 19.55 11.87 -6.16
N GLN A 45 18.80 12.96 -6.03
CA GLN A 45 18.66 13.96 -7.09
C GLN A 45 19.98 14.67 -7.37
N LEU A 46 20.77 14.97 -6.35
CA LEU A 46 22.08 15.60 -6.54
C LEU A 46 23.08 14.62 -7.18
N PRO A 47 23.31 13.39 -6.64
CA PRO A 47 24.17 12.41 -7.31
C PRO A 47 23.76 12.06 -8.74
N ALA A 48 22.45 11.99 -9.04
CA ALA A 48 21.96 11.68 -10.38
C ALA A 48 22.52 12.63 -11.47
N LEU A 49 22.81 13.88 -11.12
CA LEU A 49 23.39 14.87 -12.05
C LEU A 49 24.89 14.67 -12.26
N HIS A 50 25.58 13.98 -11.35
CA HIS A 50 27.02 13.76 -11.37
C HIS A 50 27.41 12.36 -11.84
N LEU A 51 26.51 11.38 -11.69
CA LEU A 51 26.69 10.04 -12.19
C LEU A 51 26.54 9.99 -13.73
N PRO A 52 27.28 9.11 -14.43
CA PRO A 52 27.31 9.12 -15.89
C PRO A 52 26.01 8.65 -16.55
N HIS A 53 25.29 7.72 -15.91
CA HIS A 53 24.12 7.06 -16.50
C HIS A 53 22.83 7.34 -15.72
N LEU A 54 21.78 6.57 -16.04
CA LEU A 54 20.45 6.75 -15.48
C LEU A 54 20.42 6.45 -13.98
N THR A 55 19.65 7.23 -13.22
CA THR A 55 19.20 6.88 -11.87
C THR A 55 17.78 6.31 -11.94
N LEU A 56 17.61 5.04 -11.57
CA LEU A 56 16.31 4.37 -11.53
C LEU A 56 15.72 4.51 -10.12
N VAL A 57 14.57 5.15 -9.98
CA VAL A 57 13.90 5.38 -8.69
C VAL A 57 12.65 4.51 -8.61
N ILE A 58 12.62 3.61 -7.64
CA ILE A 58 11.45 2.82 -7.28
C ILE A 58 10.72 3.54 -6.15
N SER A 59 9.45 3.92 -6.37
CA SER A 59 8.62 4.57 -5.35
C SER A 59 7.22 3.94 -5.33
N PRO A 60 6.58 3.78 -4.15
CA PRO A 60 5.32 3.04 -4.05
C PRO A 60 4.10 3.86 -4.50
N LEU A 61 4.23 5.15 -4.81
CA LEU A 61 3.11 6.07 -4.97
C LEU A 61 3.22 6.96 -6.19
N LEU A 62 2.26 6.80 -7.10
CA LEU A 62 2.15 7.60 -8.31
C LEU A 62 2.03 9.11 -8.02
N ALA A 63 1.20 9.50 -7.04
CA ALA A 63 1.04 10.91 -6.68
C ALA A 63 2.36 11.56 -6.22
N LEU A 64 3.14 10.84 -5.39
CA LEU A 64 4.46 11.32 -4.95
C LEU A 64 5.43 11.42 -6.13
N MET A 65 5.41 10.46 -7.06
CA MET A 65 6.23 10.53 -8.27
C MET A 65 5.90 11.78 -9.10
N GLN A 66 4.64 12.13 -9.27
CA GLN A 66 4.24 13.33 -10.02
C GLN A 66 4.73 14.62 -9.36
N ASP A 67 4.60 14.76 -8.04
CA ASP A 67 5.12 15.92 -7.30
C ASP A 67 6.64 16.05 -7.44
N GLN A 68 7.37 14.93 -7.35
CA GLN A 68 8.82 14.91 -7.55
C GLN A 68 9.21 15.28 -8.98
N LEU A 69 8.47 14.79 -9.99
CA LEU A 69 8.72 15.14 -11.39
C LEU A 69 8.50 16.63 -11.66
N ALA A 70 7.40 17.20 -11.15
CA ALA A 70 7.14 18.64 -11.26
C ALA A 70 8.30 19.46 -10.65
N PHE A 71 8.79 19.06 -9.48
CA PHE A 71 9.95 19.70 -8.83
C PHE A 71 11.24 19.59 -9.66
N LEU A 72 11.50 18.45 -10.28
CA LEU A 72 12.67 18.19 -11.13
C LEU A 72 12.60 18.97 -12.44
N HIS A 73 11.44 19.00 -13.10
CA HIS A 73 11.22 19.77 -14.34
C HIS A 73 11.35 21.26 -14.11
N ALA A 74 10.84 21.79 -12.98
CA ALA A 74 11.01 23.19 -12.60
C ALA A 74 12.49 23.60 -12.42
N ARG A 75 13.40 22.62 -12.27
CA ARG A 75 14.86 22.82 -12.15
C ARG A 75 15.62 22.46 -13.43
N GLY A 76 14.90 22.18 -14.53
CA GLY A 76 15.50 21.78 -15.80
C GLY A 76 16.15 20.41 -15.77
N ILE A 77 15.80 19.54 -14.81
CA ILE A 77 16.35 18.19 -14.70
C ILE A 77 15.54 17.25 -15.59
N ALA A 78 16.22 16.56 -16.50
CA ALA A 78 15.60 15.57 -17.38
C ALA A 78 15.17 14.32 -16.60
N ALA A 79 13.89 14.28 -16.23
CA ALA A 79 13.27 13.19 -15.48
C ALA A 79 11.94 12.77 -16.10
N ALA A 80 11.55 11.51 -15.93
CA ALA A 80 10.25 10.99 -16.37
C ALA A 80 9.76 9.85 -15.46
N SER A 81 8.47 9.53 -15.54
CA SER A 81 7.91 8.28 -15.01
C SER A 81 7.49 7.34 -16.13
N ILE A 82 7.41 6.04 -15.82
CA ILE A 82 6.62 5.08 -16.58
C ILE A 82 5.59 4.47 -15.63
N ASP A 83 4.32 4.77 -15.86
CA ASP A 83 3.21 4.33 -15.01
C ASP A 83 2.00 3.85 -15.83
N SER A 84 0.96 3.36 -15.16
CA SER A 84 -0.23 2.79 -15.82
C SER A 84 -1.21 3.82 -16.35
N ALA A 85 -1.04 5.11 -16.04
CA ALA A 85 -1.91 6.17 -16.53
C ALA A 85 -1.48 6.69 -17.92
N GLN A 86 -0.25 6.38 -18.35
CA GLN A 86 0.30 6.81 -19.63
C GLN A 86 -0.19 5.98 -20.80
N SER A 87 -0.38 6.63 -21.95
CA SER A 87 -0.58 5.94 -23.22
C SER A 87 0.66 5.14 -23.63
N ARG A 88 0.50 4.21 -24.57
CA ARG A 88 1.61 3.41 -25.08
C ARG A 88 2.67 4.29 -25.78
N GLU A 89 2.23 5.32 -26.48
CA GLU A 89 3.06 6.28 -27.21
C GLU A 89 3.89 7.10 -26.23
N GLN A 90 3.25 7.58 -25.15
CA GLN A 90 3.93 8.30 -24.07
C GLN A 90 4.99 7.42 -23.41
N ALA A 91 4.62 6.20 -23.01
CA ALA A 91 5.55 5.25 -22.40
C ALA A 91 6.71 4.90 -23.36
N SER A 92 6.42 4.69 -24.65
CA SER A 92 7.42 4.40 -25.68
C SER A 92 8.38 5.57 -25.89
N ALA A 93 7.87 6.80 -25.91
CA ALA A 93 8.71 8.00 -26.00
C ALA A 93 9.65 8.13 -24.79
N VAL A 94 9.15 7.87 -23.57
CA VAL A 94 9.99 7.86 -22.36
C VAL A 94 11.08 6.78 -22.45
N MET A 95 10.73 5.56 -22.88
CA MET A 95 11.70 4.48 -23.07
C MET A 95 12.77 4.82 -24.11
N ALA A 96 12.39 5.44 -25.23
CA ALA A 96 13.34 5.88 -26.26
C ALA A 96 14.33 6.91 -25.71
N ARG A 97 13.85 7.91 -24.97
CA ARG A 97 14.69 8.94 -24.33
C ARG A 97 15.63 8.36 -23.27
N ALA A 98 15.15 7.40 -22.47
CA ALA A 98 15.97 6.67 -21.52
C ALA A 98 17.11 5.90 -22.22
N LYS A 99 16.79 5.20 -23.32
CA LYS A 99 17.77 4.44 -24.11
C LYS A 99 18.80 5.34 -24.80
N ALA A 100 18.37 6.53 -25.21
CA ALA A 100 19.25 7.56 -25.79
C ALA A 100 20.14 8.27 -24.75
N GLY A 101 19.97 8.00 -23.45
CA GLY A 101 20.74 8.65 -22.38
C GLY A 101 20.32 10.09 -22.09
N GLU A 102 19.14 10.51 -22.57
CA GLU A 102 18.63 11.88 -22.37
C GLU A 102 18.05 12.10 -20.97
N LEU A 103 17.67 11.02 -20.27
CA LEU A 103 17.10 11.08 -18.94
C LEU A 103 18.18 10.85 -17.87
N LYS A 104 18.19 11.68 -16.83
CA LYS A 104 19.01 11.47 -15.63
C LYS A 104 18.28 10.68 -14.56
N ILE A 105 16.95 10.79 -14.50
CA ILE A 105 16.11 10.13 -13.50
C ILE A 105 14.91 9.47 -14.20
N LEU A 106 14.68 8.19 -13.95
CA LEU A 106 13.47 7.47 -14.34
C LEU A 106 12.78 6.94 -13.08
N MET A 107 11.54 7.34 -12.85
CA MET A 107 10.74 6.90 -11.71
C MET A 107 9.74 5.82 -12.14
N ILE A 108 9.66 4.72 -11.40
CA ILE A 108 8.67 3.65 -11.65
C ILE A 108 8.07 3.15 -10.34
N SER A 109 6.89 2.55 -10.42
CA SER A 109 6.36 1.74 -9.33
C SER A 109 7.03 0.36 -9.31
N VAL A 110 7.03 -0.31 -8.16
CA VAL A 110 7.61 -1.67 -8.03
C VAL A 110 6.84 -2.67 -8.89
N GLU A 111 5.53 -2.50 -9.04
CA GLU A 111 4.66 -3.37 -9.83
C GLU A 111 5.03 -3.32 -11.32
N ARG A 112 5.63 -2.22 -11.80
CA ARG A 112 6.09 -2.11 -13.20
C ARG A 112 7.17 -3.15 -13.53
N LEU A 113 7.94 -3.59 -12.55
CA LEU A 113 8.97 -4.63 -12.73
C LEU A 113 8.37 -6.01 -13.01
N LYS A 114 7.06 -6.23 -12.78
CA LYS A 114 6.37 -7.47 -13.20
C LYS A 114 6.27 -7.60 -14.72
N ASN A 115 6.34 -6.49 -15.45
CA ASN A 115 6.23 -6.50 -16.90
C ASN A 115 7.56 -6.94 -17.54
N GLU A 116 7.56 -8.12 -18.17
CA GLU A 116 8.74 -8.66 -18.85
C GLU A 116 9.29 -7.74 -19.95
N ARG A 117 8.44 -7.08 -20.74
CA ARG A 117 8.90 -6.12 -21.76
C ARG A 117 9.65 -4.96 -21.12
N PHE A 118 9.16 -4.47 -19.98
CA PHE A 118 9.86 -3.43 -19.23
C PHE A 118 11.20 -3.95 -18.69
N ARG A 119 11.25 -5.15 -18.11
CA ARG A 119 12.50 -5.77 -17.64
C ARG A 119 13.52 -5.93 -18.77
N HIS A 120 13.08 -6.38 -19.95
CA HIS A 120 13.93 -6.50 -21.13
C HIS A 120 14.45 -5.15 -21.62
N PHE A 121 13.59 -4.13 -21.64
CA PHE A 121 13.98 -2.76 -21.97
C PHE A 121 15.02 -2.21 -20.98
N ILE A 122 14.73 -2.26 -19.68
CA ILE A 122 15.56 -1.60 -18.66
C ILE A 122 16.92 -2.29 -18.52
N ALA A 123 17.01 -3.60 -18.77
CA ALA A 123 18.27 -4.34 -18.83
C ALA A 123 19.22 -3.87 -19.95
N GLN A 124 18.72 -3.15 -20.97
CA GLN A 124 19.54 -2.58 -22.04
C GLN A 124 20.00 -1.14 -21.75
N VAL A 125 19.53 -0.53 -20.66
CA VAL A 125 19.83 0.85 -20.30
C VAL A 125 20.93 0.86 -19.24
N PRO A 126 22.06 1.56 -19.46
CA PRO A 126 23.07 1.74 -18.42
C PRO A 126 22.47 2.48 -17.21
N ILE A 127 22.62 1.91 -16.01
CA ILE A 127 22.10 2.49 -14.76
C ILE A 127 23.27 2.69 -13.80
N SER A 128 23.40 3.91 -13.28
CA SER A 128 24.44 4.22 -12.29
C SER A 128 23.97 3.99 -10.85
N LEU A 129 22.68 4.14 -10.58
CA LEU A 129 22.12 4.08 -9.23
C LEU A 129 20.68 3.56 -9.25
N LEU A 130 20.41 2.55 -8.43
CA LEU A 130 19.06 2.16 -8.04
C LEU A 130 18.69 2.88 -6.75
N VAL A 131 17.59 3.62 -6.75
CA VAL A 131 17.04 4.27 -5.56
C VAL A 131 15.79 3.52 -5.16
N VAL A 132 15.72 3.09 -3.90
CA VAL A 132 14.51 2.50 -3.33
C VAL A 132 13.94 3.48 -2.32
N ASP A 133 12.86 4.15 -2.69
CA ASP A 133 12.10 5.02 -1.81
C ASP A 133 11.14 4.21 -0.93
N GLU A 134 10.85 4.70 0.26
CA GLU A 134 10.16 3.96 1.33
C GLU A 134 10.72 2.53 1.54
N ALA A 135 12.05 2.43 1.59
CA ALA A 135 12.80 1.18 1.64
C ALA A 135 12.40 0.24 2.79
N HIS A 136 11.77 0.76 3.86
CA HIS A 136 11.22 -0.07 4.93
C HIS A 136 10.21 -1.12 4.43
N CYS A 137 9.59 -0.91 3.25
CA CYS A 137 8.68 -1.86 2.61
C CYS A 137 9.35 -3.19 2.20
N ILE A 138 10.69 -3.21 2.09
CA ILE A 138 11.51 -4.40 1.80
C ILE A 138 11.54 -5.36 2.99
N SER A 139 11.35 -4.85 4.20
CA SER A 139 11.41 -5.65 5.40
C SER A 139 10.02 -6.18 5.76
N GLU A 140 9.91 -7.48 5.95
CA GLU A 140 8.72 -8.10 6.58
C GLU A 140 8.55 -7.60 8.02
N TRP A 141 9.63 -7.10 8.62
CA TRP A 141 9.62 -6.42 9.91
C TRP A 141 9.21 -4.93 9.81
N GLY A 142 8.85 -4.44 8.62
CA GLY A 142 8.33 -3.10 8.39
C GLY A 142 6.81 -2.99 8.57
N HIS A 143 6.34 -1.80 8.90
CA HIS A 143 4.93 -1.45 9.19
C HIS A 143 4.04 -1.27 7.95
N ASN A 144 4.61 -1.35 6.76
CA ASN A 144 3.89 -1.24 5.49
C ASN A 144 4.54 -2.15 4.45
N PHE A 145 4.77 -3.40 4.84
CA PHE A 145 5.39 -4.41 4.00
C PHE A 145 4.68 -4.52 2.64
N ARG A 146 5.48 -4.49 1.56
CA ARG A 146 4.99 -4.69 0.19
C ARG A 146 5.71 -5.86 -0.43
N PRO A 147 5.04 -6.99 -0.72
CA PRO A 147 5.69 -8.19 -1.21
C PRO A 147 6.62 -7.95 -2.41
N ASP A 148 6.19 -7.15 -3.38
CA ASP A 148 6.99 -6.89 -4.58
C ASP A 148 8.34 -6.17 -4.29
N TYR A 149 8.50 -5.50 -3.15
CA TYR A 149 9.79 -4.90 -2.75
C TYR A 149 10.84 -5.95 -2.38
N LEU A 150 10.44 -7.17 -1.97
CA LEU A 150 11.38 -8.25 -1.67
C LEU A 150 12.22 -8.69 -2.87
N LYS A 151 11.74 -8.41 -4.08
CA LYS A 151 12.39 -8.79 -5.35
C LYS A 151 13.45 -7.78 -5.80
N LEU A 152 13.50 -6.60 -5.19
CA LEU A 152 14.41 -5.51 -5.59
C LEU A 152 15.90 -5.88 -5.51
N PRO A 153 16.38 -6.63 -4.50
CA PRO A 153 17.75 -7.15 -4.51
C PRO A 153 18.08 -8.05 -5.71
N ASP A 154 17.14 -8.90 -6.12
CA ASP A 154 17.32 -9.76 -7.29
C ASP A 154 17.33 -8.94 -8.58
N TYR A 155 16.42 -7.98 -8.72
CA TYR A 155 16.42 -7.07 -9.87
C TYR A 155 17.69 -6.23 -9.96
N GLN A 156 18.23 -5.77 -8.82
CA GLN A 156 19.50 -5.08 -8.79
C GLN A 156 20.64 -5.94 -9.37
N ARG A 157 20.74 -7.20 -8.95
CA ARG A 157 21.73 -8.15 -9.48
C ARG A 157 21.47 -8.47 -10.95
N GLN A 158 20.23 -8.76 -11.32
CA GLN A 158 19.82 -9.10 -12.68
C GLN A 158 20.15 -8.00 -13.69
N PHE A 159 19.95 -6.73 -13.31
CA PHE A 159 20.24 -5.57 -14.16
C PHE A 159 21.69 -5.09 -14.05
N GLY A 160 22.54 -5.75 -13.26
CA GLY A 160 23.94 -5.37 -13.09
C GLY A 160 24.14 -3.98 -12.48
N ILE A 161 23.23 -3.54 -11.61
CA ILE A 161 23.29 -2.19 -11.01
C ILE A 161 24.26 -2.22 -9.84
N ALA A 162 25.38 -1.50 -9.98
CA ALA A 162 26.47 -1.54 -9.00
C ALA A 162 26.11 -0.89 -7.64
N GLN A 163 25.27 0.15 -7.64
CA GLN A 163 25.01 0.97 -6.46
C GLN A 163 23.52 1.06 -6.15
N VAL A 164 23.20 1.00 -4.85
CA VAL A 164 21.84 1.18 -4.34
C VAL A 164 21.81 2.26 -3.27
N LEU A 165 20.79 3.12 -3.34
CA LEU A 165 20.46 4.07 -2.29
C LEU A 165 19.08 3.75 -1.72
N LEU A 166 19.05 3.37 -0.44
CA LEU A 166 17.81 3.11 0.29
C LEU A 166 17.37 4.37 1.03
N LEU A 167 16.12 4.78 0.87
CA LEU A 167 15.56 5.97 1.51
C LEU A 167 14.33 5.58 2.32
N THR A 168 14.28 5.94 3.61
CA THR A 168 13.07 5.75 4.42
C THR A 168 12.97 6.79 5.52
N ALA A 169 11.73 7.09 5.94
CA ALA A 169 11.48 7.97 7.09
C ALA A 169 11.52 7.25 8.43
N THR A 170 11.05 6.01 8.45
CA THR A 170 10.77 5.24 9.66
C THR A 170 11.34 3.83 9.48
N ALA A 171 12.38 3.51 10.24
CA ALA A 171 12.97 2.18 10.28
C ALA A 171 13.57 1.92 11.67
N THR A 172 13.20 0.80 12.27
CA THR A 172 13.80 0.33 13.52
C THR A 172 15.20 -0.25 13.24
N PRO A 173 16.07 -0.41 14.26
CA PRO A 173 17.38 -1.04 14.08
C PRO A 173 17.32 -2.41 13.39
N LYS A 174 16.27 -3.20 13.67
CA LYS A 174 16.04 -4.50 13.02
C LYS A 174 15.74 -4.36 11.53
N VAL A 175 14.89 -3.41 11.15
CA VAL A 175 14.57 -3.11 9.75
C VAL A 175 15.79 -2.57 9.01
N ILE A 176 16.60 -1.73 9.65
CA ILE A 176 17.87 -1.22 9.09
C ILE A 176 18.83 -2.37 8.80
N ALA A 177 19.02 -3.28 9.75
CA ALA A 177 19.89 -4.45 9.58
C ALA A 177 19.44 -5.35 8.41
N ASP A 178 18.14 -5.64 8.33
CA ASP A 178 17.56 -6.47 7.26
C ASP A 178 17.71 -5.83 5.87
N MET A 179 17.40 -4.53 5.74
CA MET A 179 17.62 -3.79 4.48
C MET A 179 19.10 -3.77 4.08
N ARG A 180 19.99 -3.56 5.05
CA ARG A 180 21.44 -3.50 4.84
C ARG A 180 21.98 -4.84 4.32
N GLU A 181 21.56 -5.94 4.93
CA GLU A 181 21.96 -7.29 4.53
C GLU A 181 21.50 -7.60 3.09
N LYS A 182 20.23 -7.34 2.77
CA LYS A 182 19.65 -7.61 1.45
C LYS A 182 20.36 -6.89 0.30
N PHE A 183 20.86 -5.68 0.54
CA PHE A 183 21.55 -4.85 -0.46
C PHE A 183 23.06 -4.76 -0.27
N ALA A 184 23.63 -5.55 0.64
CA ALA A 184 25.06 -5.56 0.97
C ALA A 184 25.63 -4.15 1.27
N ILE A 185 24.89 -3.34 2.04
CA ILE A 185 25.32 -1.98 2.42
C ILE A 185 26.28 -2.06 3.62
N ALA A 186 27.37 -1.30 3.59
CA ALA A 186 28.28 -1.23 4.72
C ALA A 186 27.64 -0.47 5.89
N GLU A 187 27.93 -0.87 7.13
CA GLU A 187 27.40 -0.19 8.32
C GLU A 187 27.77 1.30 8.36
N ALA A 188 28.98 1.65 7.91
CA ALA A 188 29.45 3.04 7.84
C ALA A 188 28.71 3.90 6.79
N ASP A 189 28.02 3.28 5.83
CA ASP A 189 27.23 3.96 4.79
C ASP A 189 25.72 3.97 5.13
N VAL A 190 25.35 3.57 6.36
CA VAL A 190 24.02 3.78 6.93
C VAL A 190 24.01 5.10 7.70
N VAL A 191 23.24 6.07 7.22
CA VAL A 191 23.13 7.38 7.85
C VAL A 191 21.74 7.55 8.44
N THR A 192 21.70 7.62 9.77
CA THR A 192 20.50 7.96 10.54
C THR A 192 20.63 9.40 11.04
N THR A 193 19.56 10.18 10.91
CA THR A 193 19.46 11.48 11.58
C THR A 193 18.48 11.39 12.73
N GLY A 194 18.63 12.24 13.75
CA GLY A 194 17.77 12.21 14.94
C GLY A 194 16.28 12.20 14.61
N PHE A 195 15.54 11.32 15.30
CA PHE A 195 14.09 11.18 15.21
C PHE A 195 13.37 12.18 16.11
N TYR A 196 14.06 12.70 17.14
CA TYR A 196 13.48 13.67 18.05
C TYR A 196 13.11 14.99 17.36
N ARG A 197 11.82 15.37 17.48
CA ARG A 197 11.28 16.62 16.98
C ARG A 197 10.89 17.53 18.15
N PRO A 198 11.69 18.56 18.48
CA PRO A 198 11.42 19.41 19.65
C PRO A 198 10.13 20.22 19.51
N ASN A 199 9.65 20.42 18.27
CA ASN A 199 8.46 21.20 17.98
C ASN A 199 7.14 20.42 18.04
N LEU A 200 7.17 19.10 18.29
CA LEU A 200 5.97 18.26 18.38
C LEU A 200 5.61 17.94 19.83
N ASN A 201 4.45 18.40 20.28
CA ASN A 201 3.90 18.06 21.59
C ASN A 201 3.15 16.73 21.50
N LEU A 202 3.72 15.66 22.08
CA LEU A 202 3.08 14.34 22.10
C LEU A 202 2.11 14.24 23.28
N LEU A 203 0.81 14.19 23.00
CA LEU A 203 -0.25 14.19 24.00
C LEU A 203 -1.05 12.88 23.89
N VAL A 204 -1.14 12.14 24.99
CA VAL A 204 -2.03 10.97 25.11
C VAL A 204 -3.10 11.31 26.12
N GLU A 205 -4.36 11.20 25.73
CA GLU A 205 -5.51 11.45 26.59
C GLU A 205 -6.40 10.21 26.67
N PRO A 206 -6.64 9.66 27.87
CA PRO A 206 -7.54 8.53 28.05
C PRO A 206 -9.00 8.97 27.90
N VAL A 207 -9.70 8.44 26.91
CA VAL A 207 -11.09 8.83 26.61
C VAL A 207 -11.92 7.61 26.24
N ALA A 208 -13.00 7.36 26.99
CA ALA A 208 -13.95 6.29 26.66
C ALA A 208 -14.54 6.48 25.25
N GLY A 209 -14.83 5.39 24.54
CA GLY A 209 -15.27 5.43 23.13
C GLY A 209 -16.47 6.34 22.90
N SER A 210 -17.46 6.32 23.81
CA SER A 210 -18.65 7.16 23.76
C SER A 210 -18.38 8.66 23.90
N ALA A 211 -17.25 9.04 24.52
CA ALA A 211 -16.88 10.44 24.76
C ALA A 211 -15.90 11.00 23.71
N LYS A 212 -15.30 10.15 22.86
CA LYS A 212 -14.27 10.57 21.88
C LYS A 212 -14.73 11.69 20.95
N LEU A 213 -15.92 11.57 20.39
CA LEU A 213 -16.46 12.55 19.43
C LEU A 213 -16.62 13.93 20.07
N ARG A 214 -17.21 13.97 21.27
CA ARG A 214 -17.34 15.21 22.04
C ARG A 214 -15.97 15.82 22.35
N ARG A 215 -15.04 14.99 22.83
CA ARG A 215 -13.69 15.46 23.17
C ARG A 215 -12.93 15.99 21.96
N LEU A 216 -13.11 15.39 20.78
CA LEU A 216 -12.55 15.86 19.52
C LEU A 216 -13.12 17.24 19.14
N GLN A 217 -14.44 17.42 19.27
CA GLN A 217 -15.10 18.72 19.04
C GLN A 217 -14.52 19.80 19.97
N ASP A 218 -14.41 19.50 21.27
CA ASP A 218 -13.82 20.41 22.27
C ASP A 218 -12.35 20.76 21.95
N TRP A 219 -11.60 19.82 21.35
CA TRP A 219 -10.23 20.04 20.92
C TRP A 219 -10.12 20.98 19.72
N LEU A 220 -10.93 20.73 18.68
CA LEU A 220 -10.81 21.41 17.38
C LEU A 220 -11.53 22.75 17.33
N THR A 221 -12.59 22.94 18.11
CA THR A 221 -13.37 24.19 18.16
C THR A 221 -12.52 25.46 18.39
N PRO A 222 -11.59 25.50 19.37
CA PRO A 222 -10.69 26.65 19.54
C PRO A 222 -9.57 26.72 18.49
N ARG A 223 -9.44 25.70 17.63
CA ARG A 223 -8.37 25.54 16.63
C ARG A 223 -8.91 25.51 15.20
N ARG A 224 -10.11 26.03 14.98
CA ARG A 224 -10.84 25.92 13.70
C ARG A 224 -10.13 26.52 12.48
N GLU A 225 -9.21 27.45 12.71
CA GLU A 225 -8.40 28.12 11.68
C GLU A 225 -7.05 27.43 11.44
N GLN A 226 -6.76 26.36 12.20
CA GLN A 226 -5.49 25.65 12.13
C GLN A 226 -5.64 24.39 11.28
N ALA A 227 -4.71 24.19 10.35
CA ALA A 227 -4.62 22.97 9.57
C ALA A 227 -4.47 21.73 10.46
N SER A 228 -5.43 20.81 10.35
CA SER A 228 -5.63 19.68 11.23
C SER A 228 -5.86 18.39 10.44
N ILE A 229 -5.28 17.28 10.91
CA ILE A 229 -5.57 15.94 10.39
C ILE A 229 -6.11 15.09 11.54
N VAL A 230 -7.22 14.40 11.32
CA VAL A 230 -7.82 13.45 12.25
C VAL A 230 -7.73 12.05 11.66
N TYR A 231 -6.95 11.16 12.26
CA TYR A 231 -6.80 9.78 11.85
C TYR A 231 -7.82 8.86 12.50
N VAL A 232 -8.50 8.07 11.67
CA VAL A 232 -9.45 7.02 12.05
C VAL A 232 -9.10 5.71 11.36
N THR A 233 -9.60 4.58 11.86
CA THR A 233 -9.29 3.25 11.31
C THR A 233 -10.19 2.90 10.13
N GLN A 234 -11.48 3.23 10.19
CA GLN A 234 -12.49 2.80 9.21
C GLN A 234 -13.01 3.95 8.35
N GLN A 235 -13.37 3.64 7.10
CA GLN A 235 -13.91 4.61 6.13
C GLN A 235 -15.22 5.25 6.63
N LYS A 236 -16.12 4.40 7.15
CA LYS A 236 -17.40 4.84 7.73
C LYS A 236 -17.21 5.83 8.87
N THR A 237 -16.23 5.58 9.75
CA THR A 237 -15.89 6.51 10.84
C THR A 237 -15.38 7.85 10.30
N ALA A 238 -14.60 7.84 9.21
CA ALA A 238 -14.10 9.06 8.59
C ALA A 238 -15.24 9.95 8.10
N GLU A 239 -16.21 9.37 7.40
CA GLU A 239 -17.40 10.05 6.92
C GLU A 239 -18.25 10.59 8.08
N GLN A 240 -18.55 9.76 9.08
CA GLN A 240 -19.38 10.15 10.23
C GLN A 240 -18.78 11.26 11.07
N VAL A 241 -17.47 11.18 11.37
CA VAL A 241 -16.77 12.19 12.15
C VAL A 241 -16.66 13.49 11.37
N ALA A 242 -16.33 13.43 10.06
CA ALA A 242 -16.29 14.62 9.21
C ALA A 242 -17.66 15.31 9.13
N GLU A 243 -18.74 14.55 8.94
CA GLU A 243 -20.10 15.07 8.90
C GLU A 243 -20.46 15.78 10.21
N ARG A 244 -20.13 15.18 11.36
CA ARG A 244 -20.39 15.80 12.66
C ARG A 244 -19.63 17.12 12.83
N LEU A 245 -18.33 17.11 12.54
CA LEU A 245 -17.48 18.31 12.66
C LEU A 245 -17.93 19.42 11.70
N ALA A 246 -18.42 19.07 10.50
CA ALA A 246 -18.96 20.02 9.55
C ALA A 246 -20.22 20.71 10.08
N ARG A 247 -21.10 19.98 10.78
CA ARG A 247 -22.29 20.56 11.43
C ARG A 247 -21.95 21.56 12.53
N ASP A 248 -20.77 21.45 13.14
CA ASP A 248 -20.26 22.41 14.12
C ASP A 248 -19.56 23.63 13.47
N GLY A 249 -19.61 23.74 12.13
CA GLY A 249 -19.05 24.86 11.38
C GLY A 249 -17.57 24.76 11.03
N LEU A 250 -16.93 23.59 11.22
CA LEU A 250 -15.55 23.37 10.81
C LEU A 250 -15.45 23.13 9.29
N ALA A 251 -14.50 23.77 8.62
CA ALA A 251 -14.19 23.48 7.22
C ALA A 251 -13.46 22.13 7.12
N VAL A 252 -14.22 21.05 6.96
CA VAL A 252 -13.74 19.67 7.07
C VAL A 252 -14.20 18.78 5.92
N SER A 253 -13.40 17.77 5.58
CA SER A 253 -13.80 16.71 4.65
C SER A 253 -13.26 15.35 5.08
N ALA A 254 -13.97 14.27 4.73
CA ALA A 254 -13.48 12.92 4.88
C ALA A 254 -12.49 12.58 3.76
N TYR A 255 -11.53 11.69 4.01
CA TYR A 255 -10.63 11.17 2.99
C TYR A 255 -10.30 9.69 3.23
N HIS A 256 -10.61 8.82 2.26
CA HIS A 256 -10.27 7.40 2.31
C HIS A 256 -10.13 6.79 0.92
N ALA A 257 -9.52 5.61 0.84
CA ALA A 257 -9.25 4.91 -0.41
C ALA A 257 -10.52 4.45 -1.18
N GLY A 258 -11.69 4.46 -0.55
CA GLY A 258 -12.97 4.17 -1.22
C GLY A 258 -13.50 5.32 -2.08
N MET A 259 -12.94 6.52 -1.95
CA MET A 259 -13.32 7.68 -2.77
C MET A 259 -12.66 7.63 -4.16
N ALA A 260 -13.38 8.11 -5.17
CA ALA A 260 -12.86 8.30 -6.53
C ALA A 260 -11.57 9.15 -6.52
N HIS A 261 -10.68 8.90 -7.48
CA HIS A 261 -9.35 9.52 -7.50
C HIS A 261 -9.43 11.05 -7.62
N GLU A 262 -10.31 11.55 -8.48
CA GLU A 262 -10.55 12.96 -8.77
C GLU A 262 -11.07 13.69 -7.53
N VAL A 263 -11.91 13.01 -6.73
CA VAL A 263 -12.43 13.54 -5.46
C VAL A 263 -11.30 13.68 -4.45
N ARG A 264 -10.45 12.65 -4.31
CA ARG A 264 -9.29 12.67 -3.41
C ARG A 264 -8.31 13.79 -3.78
N GLU A 265 -8.01 13.94 -5.06
CA GLU A 265 -7.12 14.99 -5.57
C GLU A 265 -7.68 16.39 -5.26
N SER A 266 -8.97 16.61 -5.52
CA SER A 266 -9.65 17.87 -5.21
C SER A 266 -9.60 18.21 -3.72
N ILE A 267 -9.90 17.24 -2.84
CA ILE A 267 -9.82 17.43 -1.38
C ILE A 267 -8.40 17.78 -0.94
N GLN A 268 -7.40 17.05 -1.44
CA GLN A 268 -6.00 17.32 -1.13
C GLN A 268 -5.61 18.74 -1.56
N ARG A 269 -5.95 19.16 -2.78
CA ARG A 269 -5.65 20.51 -3.28
C ARG A 269 -6.26 21.59 -2.40
N ARG A 270 -7.54 21.44 -2.01
CA ARG A 270 -8.24 22.39 -1.14
C ARG A 270 -7.64 22.48 0.26
N PHE A 271 -7.18 21.36 0.82
CA PHE A 271 -6.45 21.35 2.09
C PHE A 271 -5.08 22.03 1.98
N MET A 272 -4.34 21.79 0.90
CA MET A 272 -3.05 22.44 0.64
C MET A 272 -3.22 23.96 0.50
N ALA A 273 -4.29 24.41 -0.18
CA ALA A 273 -4.65 25.81 -0.37
C ALA A 273 -5.20 26.51 0.89
N GLY A 274 -5.52 25.77 1.95
CA GLY A 274 -6.11 26.31 3.18
C GLY A 274 -7.62 26.59 3.09
N GLU A 275 -8.30 26.09 2.05
CA GLU A 275 -9.77 26.15 1.96
C GLU A 275 -10.45 25.15 2.90
N LEU A 276 -9.79 24.02 3.15
CA LEU A 276 -10.17 23.06 4.18
C LEU A 276 -9.18 23.16 5.34
N GLN A 277 -9.71 23.28 6.56
CA GLN A 277 -8.90 23.37 7.78
C GLN A 277 -8.71 22.01 8.43
N CYS A 278 -9.60 21.06 8.19
CA CYS A 278 -9.52 19.73 8.78
C CYS A 278 -9.74 18.64 7.73
N ILE A 279 -8.95 17.57 7.80
CA ILE A 279 -9.19 16.34 7.05
C ILE A 279 -9.37 15.20 8.04
N VAL A 280 -10.49 14.49 7.96
CA VAL A 280 -10.70 13.25 8.72
C VAL A 280 -10.44 12.08 7.80
N ALA A 281 -9.45 11.25 8.12
CA ALA A 281 -8.95 10.28 7.17
C ALA A 281 -8.55 8.95 7.77
N THR A 282 -8.63 7.92 6.94
CA THR A 282 -7.85 6.70 7.18
C THR A 282 -6.38 6.91 6.81
N ILE A 283 -5.55 5.90 7.06
CA ILE A 283 -4.12 5.88 6.66
C ILE A 283 -3.87 6.18 5.16
N ALA A 284 -4.92 6.14 4.33
CA ALA A 284 -4.86 6.54 2.93
C ALA A 284 -4.47 8.02 2.74
N PHE A 285 -4.79 8.90 3.71
CA PHE A 285 -4.35 10.31 3.68
C PHE A 285 -3.02 10.44 4.38
N GLY A 286 -1.95 10.17 3.64
CA GLY A 286 -0.65 10.13 4.26
C GLY A 286 0.48 10.42 3.29
N MET A 287 1.07 9.35 2.78
CA MET A 287 2.30 9.45 2.02
C MET A 287 2.16 10.44 0.83
N GLY A 288 3.10 11.38 0.72
CA GLY A 288 3.09 12.44 -0.30
C GLY A 288 2.55 13.81 0.13
N ILE A 289 1.87 13.93 1.26
CA ILE A 289 1.42 15.26 1.75
C ILE A 289 2.63 16.05 2.27
N ASP A 290 2.85 17.24 1.70
CA ASP A 290 3.89 18.20 2.10
C ASP A 290 3.34 19.60 2.44
N LYS A 291 2.29 19.63 3.27
CA LYS A 291 1.82 20.88 3.88
C LYS A 291 2.73 21.24 5.06
N ARG A 292 3.35 22.43 5.02
CA ARG A 292 4.38 22.83 6.00
C ARG A 292 3.83 23.15 7.39
N ASP A 293 2.59 23.61 7.43
CA ASP A 293 1.95 24.32 8.53
C ASP A 293 0.83 23.52 9.23
N ILE A 294 0.86 22.18 9.17
CA ILE A 294 -0.08 21.35 9.93
C ILE A 294 0.20 21.53 11.44
N ARG A 295 -0.79 22.05 12.16
CA ARG A 295 -0.70 22.38 13.59
C ARG A 295 -1.25 21.28 14.49
N ASN A 296 -2.20 20.50 13.99
CA ASN A 296 -2.82 19.43 14.77
C ASN A 296 -2.81 18.11 14.01
N VAL A 297 -2.33 17.06 14.65
CA VAL A 297 -2.58 15.68 14.23
C VAL A 297 -3.29 14.99 15.38
N VAL A 298 -4.48 14.48 15.14
CA VAL A 298 -5.31 13.83 16.15
C VAL A 298 -5.55 12.39 15.74
N HIS A 299 -5.12 11.44 16.57
CA HIS A 299 -5.49 10.03 16.46
C HIS A 299 -6.79 9.82 17.22
N PHE A 300 -7.90 9.78 16.49
CA PHE A 300 -9.21 9.47 17.05
C PHE A 300 -9.29 7.98 17.39
N ASP A 301 -8.78 7.13 16.51
CA ASP A 301 -8.55 5.72 16.76
C ASP A 301 -7.05 5.47 17.02
N LEU A 302 -6.75 4.38 17.73
CA LEU A 302 -5.36 3.96 17.92
C LEU A 302 -4.71 3.66 16.55
N PRO A 303 -3.47 4.12 16.31
CA PRO A 303 -2.71 3.69 15.14
C PRO A 303 -2.45 2.18 15.17
N LYS A 304 -1.98 1.61 14.05
CA LYS A 304 -1.69 0.17 13.99
C LYS A 304 -0.36 -0.21 14.64
N SER A 305 0.58 0.72 14.72
CA SER A 305 1.94 0.51 15.18
C SER A 305 2.60 1.84 15.61
N ILE A 306 3.76 1.77 16.27
CA ILE A 306 4.57 2.95 16.63
C ILE A 306 5.09 3.64 15.36
N GLU A 307 5.39 2.88 14.32
CA GLU A 307 5.86 3.39 13.04
C GLU A 307 4.80 4.17 12.29
N ASN A 308 3.56 3.66 12.24
CA ASN A 308 2.43 4.41 11.69
C ASN A 308 2.23 5.71 12.47
N TYR A 309 2.18 5.63 13.81
CA TYR A 309 2.07 6.79 14.68
C TYR A 309 3.14 7.84 14.36
N SER A 310 4.42 7.43 14.32
CA SER A 310 5.57 8.29 14.03
C SER A 310 5.47 8.97 12.65
N GLN A 311 5.11 8.21 11.61
CA GLN A 311 4.96 8.74 10.26
C GLN A 311 3.81 9.75 10.16
N GLU A 312 2.70 9.48 10.86
CA GLU A 312 1.49 10.30 10.89
C GLU A 312 1.71 11.62 11.63
N ILE A 313 2.30 11.59 12.83
CA ILE A 313 2.63 12.81 13.58
C ILE A 313 3.74 13.64 12.90
N GLY A 314 4.65 12.98 12.17
CA GLY A 314 5.72 13.63 11.41
C GLY A 314 5.23 14.51 10.25
N ARG A 315 3.92 14.58 10.02
CA ARG A 315 3.27 15.52 9.09
C ARG A 315 3.12 16.90 9.70
N ALA A 316 3.00 16.98 11.02
CA ALA A 316 2.86 18.23 11.73
C ALA A 316 4.18 19.04 11.74
N GLY A 317 4.07 20.36 11.76
CA GLY A 317 5.19 21.23 12.16
C GLY A 317 6.43 21.11 11.27
N ARG A 318 6.28 20.93 9.94
CA ARG A 318 7.42 20.84 9.01
C ARG A 318 8.11 22.19 8.79
N ASP A 319 7.42 23.28 9.09
CA ASP A 319 7.99 24.63 9.23
C ASP A 319 8.82 24.84 10.51
N GLY A 320 8.88 23.84 11.40
CA GLY A 320 9.59 23.91 12.69
C GLY A 320 8.81 24.60 13.80
N GLN A 321 7.61 25.11 13.53
CA GLN A 321 6.75 25.72 14.54
C GLN A 321 6.07 24.65 15.41
N ALA A 322 5.64 25.05 16.59
CA ALA A 322 4.97 24.16 17.54
C ALA A 322 3.69 23.57 16.94
N SER A 323 3.51 22.27 17.11
CA SER A 323 2.32 21.54 16.71
C SER A 323 1.94 20.49 17.76
N ASP A 324 0.64 20.24 17.91
CA ASP A 324 0.11 19.27 18.86
C ASP A 324 -0.23 17.94 18.15
N CYS A 325 0.19 16.83 18.77
CA CYS A 325 -0.10 15.47 18.32
C CYS A 325 -0.88 14.75 19.42
N LEU A 326 -2.20 14.68 19.29
CA LEU A 326 -3.12 14.17 20.31
C LEU A 326 -3.60 12.75 19.98
N VAL A 327 -3.49 11.82 20.91
CA VAL A 327 -4.12 10.50 20.83
C VAL A 327 -5.28 10.42 21.81
N LEU A 328 -6.49 10.18 21.30
CA LEU A 328 -7.67 9.86 22.09
C LEU A 328 -7.69 8.34 22.35
N ALA A 329 -7.03 7.94 23.43
CA ALA A 329 -6.66 6.55 23.68
C ALA A 329 -7.69 5.79 24.52
N ASN A 330 -8.06 4.59 24.07
CA ASN A 330 -8.85 3.60 24.80
C ASN A 330 -8.53 2.20 24.31
N ARG A 331 -8.98 1.18 25.06
CA ARG A 331 -8.85 -0.23 24.66
C ARG A 331 -10.08 -0.75 23.91
N ASP A 332 -11.16 0.03 23.82
CA ASP A 332 -12.42 -0.36 23.15
C ASP A 332 -12.22 -0.77 21.68
N SER A 333 -11.29 -0.11 20.99
CA SER A 333 -11.04 -0.32 19.55
C SER A 333 -9.93 -1.33 19.25
N LEU A 334 -9.42 -2.03 20.27
CA LEU A 334 -8.29 -2.94 20.14
C LEU A 334 -8.66 -4.19 19.33
N SER A 335 -9.87 -4.74 19.55
CA SER A 335 -10.41 -5.86 18.78
C SER A 335 -10.46 -5.56 17.28
N VAL A 336 -10.83 -4.33 16.90
CA VAL A 336 -10.87 -3.91 15.49
C VAL A 336 -9.48 -3.99 14.84
N LEU A 337 -8.43 -3.55 15.54
CA LEU A 337 -7.05 -3.62 15.03
C LEU A 337 -6.58 -5.06 14.87
N GLU A 338 -6.81 -5.90 15.88
CA GLU A 338 -6.43 -7.31 15.84
C GLU A 338 -7.21 -8.09 14.78
N ASN A 339 -8.50 -7.79 14.58
CA ASN A 339 -9.35 -8.38 13.56
C ASN A 339 -8.82 -8.17 12.13
N PHE A 340 -8.12 -7.06 11.86
CA PHE A 340 -7.42 -6.89 10.59
C PHE A 340 -6.28 -7.90 10.43
N VAL A 341 -5.48 -8.10 11.49
CA VAL A 341 -4.36 -9.05 11.50
C VAL A 341 -4.88 -10.47 11.29
N TYR A 342 -5.85 -10.92 12.09
CA TYR A 342 -6.41 -12.28 11.98
C TYR A 342 -7.14 -12.55 10.66
N GLY A 343 -7.74 -11.51 10.07
CA GLY A 343 -8.36 -11.60 8.76
C GLY A 343 -7.36 -11.70 7.62
N ASP A 344 -6.12 -11.22 7.82
CA ASP A 344 -5.05 -11.25 6.83
C ASP A 344 -4.15 -12.51 6.97
N THR A 345 -4.35 -13.34 8.00
CA THR A 345 -3.67 -14.64 8.14
C THR A 345 -4.38 -15.73 7.33
N PRO A 346 -3.77 -16.30 6.27
CA PRO A 346 -4.40 -17.40 5.51
C PRO A 346 -4.52 -18.69 6.34
N GLU A 347 -5.64 -19.40 6.17
CA GLU A 347 -5.80 -20.76 6.71
C GLU A 347 -4.94 -21.75 5.93
N LEU A 348 -4.44 -22.80 6.60
CA LEU A 348 -3.62 -23.84 5.98
C LEU A 348 -4.31 -24.47 4.76
N ALA A 349 -5.61 -24.75 4.87
CA ALA A 349 -6.41 -25.30 3.76
C ALA A 349 -6.47 -24.36 2.55
N GLY A 350 -6.51 -23.04 2.78
CA GLY A 350 -6.49 -22.04 1.72
C GLY A 350 -5.14 -22.02 0.99
N ILE A 351 -4.03 -22.05 1.74
CA ILE A 351 -2.68 -22.14 1.15
C ILE A 351 -2.54 -23.44 0.36
N ARG A 352 -3.00 -24.56 0.95
CA ARG A 352 -2.96 -25.87 0.31
C ARG A 352 -3.73 -25.88 -1.01
N ARG A 353 -4.92 -25.28 -1.05
CA ARG A 353 -5.72 -25.15 -2.29
C ARG A 353 -4.95 -24.45 -3.41
N VAL A 354 -4.21 -23.39 -3.10
CA VAL A 354 -3.36 -22.67 -4.08
C VAL A 354 -2.24 -23.57 -4.59
N LEU A 355 -1.56 -24.29 -3.69
CA LEU A 355 -0.47 -25.18 -4.06
C LEU A 355 -0.94 -26.39 -4.86
N ASP A 356 -2.10 -26.97 -4.55
CA ASP A 356 -2.68 -28.07 -5.31
C ASP A 356 -3.07 -27.63 -6.73
N GLU A 357 -3.61 -26.41 -6.89
CA GLU A 357 -3.89 -25.83 -8.20
C GLU A 357 -2.61 -25.64 -9.00
N LEU A 358 -1.55 -25.12 -8.37
CA LEU A 358 -0.25 -24.94 -8.99
C LEU A 358 0.38 -26.28 -9.40
N HIS A 359 0.32 -27.28 -8.52
CA HIS A 359 0.88 -28.60 -8.77
C HIS A 359 0.17 -29.32 -9.92
N ALA A 360 -1.14 -29.08 -10.10
CA ALA A 360 -1.92 -29.64 -11.21
C ALA A 360 -1.52 -29.11 -12.60
N VAL A 361 -0.79 -27.99 -12.69
CA VAL A 361 -0.30 -27.44 -13.96
C VAL A 361 0.80 -28.32 -14.58
N GLY A 362 1.60 -29.00 -13.75
CA GLY A 362 2.71 -29.85 -14.18
C GLY A 362 3.97 -29.08 -14.63
N MET A 363 5.12 -29.76 -14.60
CA MET A 363 6.44 -29.19 -14.90
C MET A 363 6.49 -28.47 -16.25
N GLY A 364 7.06 -27.25 -16.25
CA GLY A 364 7.23 -26.43 -17.45
C GLY A 364 5.93 -25.80 -17.97
N GLY A 365 4.80 -26.04 -17.31
CA GLY A 365 3.53 -25.43 -17.64
C GLY A 365 3.44 -23.95 -17.26
N GLN A 366 2.45 -23.28 -17.83
CA GLN A 366 2.08 -21.91 -17.49
C GLN A 366 0.84 -21.93 -16.61
N TRP A 367 0.94 -21.32 -15.43
CA TRP A 367 -0.17 -21.12 -14.52
C TRP A 367 -0.80 -19.76 -14.78
N GLU A 368 -1.97 -19.77 -15.41
CA GLU A 368 -2.80 -18.59 -15.60
C GLU A 368 -3.70 -18.40 -14.38
N LEU A 369 -3.59 -17.26 -13.70
CA LEU A 369 -4.38 -17.00 -12.51
C LEU A 369 -5.04 -15.62 -12.56
N MET A 370 -6.31 -15.59 -12.19
CA MET A 370 -7.04 -14.36 -11.88
C MET A 370 -7.07 -14.19 -10.36
N LEU A 371 -6.37 -13.18 -9.85
CA LEU A 371 -6.18 -13.00 -8.39
C LEU A 371 -7.51 -13.00 -7.61
N GLY A 372 -8.56 -12.37 -8.15
CA GLY A 372 -9.87 -12.33 -7.51
C GLY A 372 -10.53 -13.71 -7.41
N GLN A 373 -10.43 -14.52 -8.47
CA GLN A 373 -10.97 -15.88 -8.48
C GLN A 373 -10.17 -16.79 -7.54
N LEU A 374 -8.84 -16.72 -7.58
CA LEU A 374 -7.99 -17.51 -6.69
C LEU A 374 -8.22 -17.13 -5.23
N ALA A 375 -8.40 -15.85 -4.92
CA ALA A 375 -8.77 -15.36 -3.59
C ALA A 375 -10.11 -15.94 -3.11
N GLU A 376 -11.11 -15.98 -3.99
CA GLU A 376 -12.41 -16.58 -3.69
C GLU A 376 -12.31 -18.09 -3.43
N GLN A 377 -11.61 -18.82 -4.29
CA GLN A 377 -11.49 -20.28 -4.19
C GLN A 377 -10.63 -20.75 -3.01
N SER A 378 -9.58 -20.00 -2.68
CA SER A 378 -8.69 -20.29 -1.53
C SER A 378 -9.20 -19.68 -0.22
N ASN A 379 -10.23 -18.82 -0.28
CA ASN A 379 -10.67 -17.99 0.85
C ASN A 379 -9.55 -17.12 1.45
N ILE A 380 -8.56 -16.73 0.66
CA ILE A 380 -7.46 -15.86 1.07
C ILE A 380 -7.72 -14.45 0.55
N ARG A 381 -7.63 -13.43 1.42
CA ARG A 381 -7.74 -12.03 1.00
C ARG A 381 -6.65 -11.67 -0.04
N ALA A 382 -6.96 -10.73 -0.91
CA ALA A 382 -6.08 -10.40 -2.05
C ALA A 382 -4.65 -10.01 -1.65
N LEU A 383 -4.45 -9.27 -0.55
CA LEU A 383 -3.11 -8.85 -0.11
C LEU A 383 -2.28 -10.04 0.43
N PRO A 384 -2.78 -10.85 1.40
CA PRO A 384 -2.09 -12.07 1.81
C PRO A 384 -1.84 -13.06 0.67
N LEU A 385 -2.77 -13.16 -0.29
CA LEU A 385 -2.58 -14.00 -1.48
C LEU A 385 -1.41 -13.50 -2.34
N LYS A 386 -1.29 -12.19 -2.56
CA LYS A 386 -0.11 -11.62 -3.22
C LYS A 386 1.18 -11.91 -2.44
N THR A 387 1.16 -11.81 -1.11
CA THR A 387 2.30 -12.19 -0.27
C THR A 387 2.68 -13.65 -0.50
N LEU A 388 1.69 -14.55 -0.50
CA LEU A 388 1.90 -15.97 -0.77
C LEU A 388 2.55 -16.19 -2.15
N LEU A 389 2.06 -15.53 -3.22
CA LEU A 389 2.65 -15.65 -4.56
C LEU A 389 4.11 -15.18 -4.60
N VAL A 390 4.43 -14.05 -3.96
CA VAL A 390 5.82 -13.58 -3.88
C VAL A 390 6.71 -14.55 -3.11
N GLN A 391 6.20 -15.15 -2.03
CA GLN A 391 6.94 -16.14 -1.26
C GLN A 391 7.25 -17.40 -2.09
N LEU A 392 6.36 -17.78 -3.02
CA LEU A 392 6.62 -18.84 -4.00
C LEU A 392 7.67 -18.42 -5.03
N GLU A 393 7.63 -17.17 -5.51
CA GLU A 393 8.65 -16.63 -6.43
C GLU A 393 10.05 -16.62 -5.79
N LEU A 394 10.16 -16.15 -4.55
CA LEU A 394 11.45 -16.09 -3.83
C LEU A 394 12.04 -17.47 -3.53
N ARG A 395 11.19 -18.49 -3.42
CA ARG A 395 11.60 -19.90 -3.29
C ARG A 395 11.95 -20.54 -4.63
N GLY A 396 11.81 -19.80 -5.75
CA GLY A 396 12.08 -20.30 -7.08
C GLY A 396 11.04 -21.30 -7.58
N ILE A 397 9.83 -21.30 -7.02
CA ILE A 397 8.75 -22.22 -7.43
C ILE A 397 8.03 -21.67 -8.68
N ILE A 398 7.77 -20.36 -8.70
CA ILE A 398 7.11 -19.70 -9.83
C ILE A 398 7.89 -18.48 -10.31
N ALA A 399 7.68 -18.05 -11.55
CA ALA A 399 8.20 -16.79 -12.07
C ALA A 399 7.18 -16.06 -12.96
N PRO A 400 7.01 -14.74 -12.80
CA PRO A 400 6.04 -13.97 -13.58
C PRO A 400 6.50 -13.83 -15.04
N ARG A 401 5.65 -14.22 -15.99
CA ARG A 401 5.89 -14.08 -17.42
C ARG A 401 5.28 -12.78 -17.93
N TYR A 402 3.98 -12.76 -18.11
CA TYR A 402 3.23 -11.61 -18.59
C TYR A 402 1.87 -11.54 -17.90
N ALA A 403 1.21 -10.40 -18.05
CA ALA A 403 -0.17 -10.24 -17.66
C ALA A 403 -0.97 -9.73 -18.85
N TYR A 404 -2.21 -10.18 -18.97
CA TYR A 404 -3.15 -9.73 -19.99
C TYR A 404 -4.54 -9.63 -19.38
N PHE A 405 -5.38 -8.75 -19.91
CA PHE A 405 -6.79 -8.72 -19.55
C PHE A 405 -7.50 -9.84 -20.29
N ALA A 406 -8.20 -10.74 -19.58
CA ALA A 406 -8.93 -11.84 -20.19
C ALA A 406 -10.12 -11.34 -21.02
N GLU A 407 -10.84 -10.35 -20.49
CA GLU A 407 -12.04 -9.77 -21.10
C GLU A 407 -11.78 -8.34 -21.57
N TYR A 408 -12.15 -8.04 -22.81
CA TYR A 408 -12.18 -6.69 -23.32
C TYR A 408 -13.60 -6.36 -23.74
N ARG A 409 -14.08 -5.20 -23.34
CA ARG A 409 -15.38 -4.68 -23.70
C ARG A 409 -15.22 -3.31 -24.33
N PHE A 410 -15.99 -3.01 -25.36
CA PHE A 410 -15.98 -1.67 -25.95
C PHE A 410 -17.40 -1.18 -26.18
N LYS A 411 -17.59 0.13 -26.08
CA LYS A 411 -18.84 0.81 -26.39
C LYS A 411 -18.58 1.75 -27.55
N LEU A 412 -19.45 1.70 -28.55
CA LEU A 412 -19.36 2.60 -29.68
C LEU A 412 -19.83 4.01 -29.26
N LEU A 413 -19.01 5.01 -29.58
CA LEU A 413 -19.35 6.43 -29.42
C LEU A 413 -19.87 7.04 -30.73
N LEU A 414 -19.65 6.35 -31.85
CA LEU A 414 -20.25 6.59 -33.15
C LEU A 414 -21.30 5.52 -33.46
N ASP A 415 -22.20 5.78 -34.41
CA ASP A 415 -23.00 4.72 -34.97
C ASP A 415 -22.12 3.73 -35.75
N GLU A 416 -22.59 2.48 -35.84
CA GLU A 416 -21.83 1.39 -36.43
C GLU A 416 -21.50 1.64 -37.91
N ALA A 417 -22.44 2.22 -38.67
CA ALA A 417 -22.22 2.51 -40.09
C ALA A 417 -21.20 3.63 -40.28
N ALA A 418 -21.24 4.68 -39.44
CA ALA A 418 -20.25 5.76 -39.45
C ALA A 418 -18.86 5.29 -39.01
N LEU A 419 -18.77 4.35 -38.07
CA LEU A 419 -17.49 3.74 -37.70
C LEU A 419 -16.90 2.96 -38.88
N LEU A 420 -17.69 2.13 -39.54
CA LEU A 420 -17.25 1.34 -40.69
C LEU A 420 -16.89 2.21 -41.89
N ALA A 421 -17.54 3.36 -42.06
CA ALA A 421 -17.22 4.34 -43.09
C ALA A 421 -15.86 5.03 -42.89
N GLN A 422 -15.22 4.91 -41.70
CA GLN A 422 -13.86 5.41 -41.47
C GLN A 422 -12.77 4.52 -42.10
N PHE A 423 -13.15 3.37 -42.65
CA PHE A 423 -12.20 2.37 -43.15
C PHE A 423 -12.57 1.87 -44.54
N ASP A 424 -11.55 1.53 -45.31
CA ASP A 424 -11.67 0.92 -46.64
C ASP A 424 -10.96 -0.43 -46.71
N GLY A 425 -11.40 -1.28 -47.64
CA GLY A 425 -10.73 -2.55 -47.99
C GLY A 425 -10.60 -3.53 -46.82
N GLU A 426 -9.39 -4.05 -46.61
CA GLU A 426 -9.10 -5.08 -45.59
C GLU A 426 -9.37 -4.58 -44.16
N ARG A 427 -9.09 -3.29 -43.88
CA ARG A 427 -9.30 -2.71 -42.54
C ARG A 427 -10.77 -2.65 -42.17
N ARG A 428 -11.62 -2.29 -43.13
CA ARG A 428 -13.07 -2.29 -42.93
C ARG A 428 -13.58 -3.68 -42.59
N ARG A 429 -13.20 -4.68 -43.38
CA ARG A 429 -13.58 -6.09 -43.13
C ARG A 429 -13.10 -6.58 -41.77
N PHE A 430 -11.92 -6.14 -41.33
CA PHE A 430 -11.39 -6.49 -40.01
C PHE A 430 -12.18 -5.86 -38.87
N VAL A 431 -12.59 -4.59 -38.99
CA VAL A 431 -13.45 -3.93 -37.99
C VAL A 431 -14.86 -4.53 -37.99
N GLU A 432 -15.42 -4.85 -39.16
CA GLU A 432 -16.68 -5.60 -39.29
C GLU A 432 -16.60 -6.95 -38.58
N ALA A 433 -15.51 -7.70 -38.78
CA ALA A 433 -15.25 -8.97 -38.09
C ALA A 433 -15.17 -8.81 -36.57
N ILE A 434 -14.54 -7.75 -36.07
CA ILE A 434 -14.49 -7.46 -34.62
C ILE A 434 -15.92 -7.22 -34.09
N LEU A 435 -16.74 -6.45 -34.80
CA LEU A 435 -18.11 -6.15 -34.39
C LEU A 435 -18.99 -7.41 -34.40
N SER A 436 -18.93 -8.21 -35.48
CA SER A 436 -19.74 -9.42 -35.62
C SER A 436 -19.30 -10.54 -34.69
N GLY A 437 -17.99 -10.66 -34.42
CA GLY A 437 -17.43 -11.64 -33.49
C GLY A 437 -17.53 -11.22 -32.02
N SER A 438 -18.14 -10.08 -31.72
CA SER A 438 -18.35 -9.60 -30.34
C SER A 438 -19.77 -9.84 -29.85
N ARG A 439 -19.90 -10.21 -28.58
CA ARG A 439 -21.22 -10.37 -27.93
C ARG A 439 -21.73 -9.03 -27.45
N ARG A 440 -22.85 -8.56 -28.00
CA ARG A 440 -23.44 -7.27 -27.62
C ARG A 440 -24.39 -7.41 -26.42
N ALA A 441 -24.16 -6.62 -25.38
CA ALA A 441 -25.04 -6.47 -24.22
C ALA A 441 -25.32 -4.98 -23.95
N ARG A 442 -26.55 -4.54 -24.24
CA ARG A 442 -26.96 -3.12 -24.23
C ARG A 442 -26.08 -2.26 -25.15
N THR A 443 -25.30 -1.35 -24.58
CA THR A 443 -24.39 -0.44 -25.29
C THR A 443 -22.97 -0.97 -25.42
N TRP A 444 -22.64 -2.07 -24.73
CA TRP A 444 -21.29 -2.62 -24.67
C TRP A 444 -21.19 -3.91 -25.49
N PHE A 445 -20.08 -4.08 -26.17
CA PHE A 445 -19.67 -5.26 -26.90
C PHE A 445 -18.58 -5.96 -26.09
N THR A 446 -18.70 -7.25 -25.83
CA THR A 446 -17.66 -8.09 -25.21
C THR A 446 -16.95 -8.90 -26.29
N LEU A 447 -15.62 -8.80 -26.35
CA LEU A 447 -14.81 -9.55 -27.31
C LEU A 447 -14.78 -11.03 -26.96
N ASP A 448 -14.94 -11.86 -27.99
CA ASP A 448 -14.69 -13.30 -27.94
C ASP A 448 -13.48 -13.60 -28.84
N PHE A 449 -12.28 -13.62 -28.25
CA PHE A 449 -11.05 -13.81 -29.01
C PHE A 449 -10.98 -15.19 -29.67
N ASP A 450 -11.59 -16.21 -29.06
CA ASP A 450 -11.60 -17.55 -29.62
C ASP A 450 -12.50 -17.61 -30.86
N ALA A 451 -13.68 -16.98 -30.81
CA ALA A 451 -14.53 -16.83 -31.99
C ALA A 451 -13.84 -16.01 -33.09
N LEU A 452 -13.24 -14.86 -32.74
CA LEU A 452 -12.51 -14.01 -33.70
C LEU A 452 -11.32 -14.73 -34.35
N TYR A 453 -10.60 -15.55 -33.59
CA TYR A 453 -9.50 -16.34 -34.14
C TYR A 453 -10.01 -17.48 -35.04
N ARG A 454 -11.04 -18.22 -34.60
CA ARG A 454 -11.62 -19.32 -35.40
C ARG A 454 -12.26 -18.86 -36.69
N ASP A 455 -13.06 -17.79 -36.64
CA ASP A 455 -13.94 -17.39 -37.74
C ASP A 455 -13.24 -16.41 -38.70
N HIS A 456 -12.25 -15.66 -38.19
CA HIS A 456 -11.60 -14.58 -38.95
C HIS A 456 -10.07 -14.62 -38.91
N GLY A 457 -9.45 -15.63 -38.28
CA GLY A 457 -7.99 -15.73 -38.14
C GLY A 457 -7.37 -14.54 -37.39
N ALA A 458 -8.18 -13.82 -36.60
CA ALA A 458 -7.77 -12.57 -35.99
C ALA A 458 -6.96 -12.82 -34.71
N GLU A 459 -5.65 -12.62 -34.79
CA GLU A 459 -4.78 -12.74 -33.61
C GLU A 459 -5.13 -11.71 -32.53
N ARG A 460 -5.12 -12.14 -31.26
CA ARG A 460 -5.42 -11.32 -30.07
C ARG A 460 -4.71 -9.97 -30.09
N ALA A 461 -3.42 -9.95 -30.39
CA ALA A 461 -2.61 -8.74 -30.43
C ALA A 461 -3.07 -7.75 -31.52
N ARG A 462 -3.54 -8.25 -32.66
CA ARG A 462 -4.05 -7.43 -33.78
C ARG A 462 -5.40 -6.81 -33.44
N VAL A 463 -6.30 -7.58 -32.81
CA VAL A 463 -7.62 -7.11 -32.35
C VAL A 463 -7.47 -6.02 -31.30
N ILE A 464 -6.63 -6.23 -30.27
CA ILE A 464 -6.38 -5.23 -29.23
C ILE A 464 -5.81 -3.94 -29.85
N LYS A 465 -4.81 -4.06 -30.72
CA LYS A 465 -4.22 -2.90 -31.42
C LYS A 465 -5.24 -2.11 -32.24
N ALA A 466 -6.21 -2.79 -32.85
CA ALA A 466 -7.28 -2.11 -33.59
C ALA A 466 -8.21 -1.35 -32.64
N LEU A 467 -8.63 -1.96 -31.54
CA LEU A 467 -9.50 -1.30 -30.55
C LEU A 467 -8.81 -0.11 -29.85
N ASP A 468 -7.53 -0.24 -29.49
CA ASP A 468 -6.73 0.86 -28.95
C ASP A 468 -6.73 2.05 -29.93
N TYR A 469 -6.53 1.79 -31.23
CA TYR A 469 -6.61 2.82 -32.26
C TYR A 469 -8.00 3.46 -32.36
N LEU A 470 -9.08 2.68 -32.29
CA LEU A 470 -10.45 3.22 -32.29
C LEU A 470 -10.69 4.12 -31.07
N GLN A 471 -10.15 3.75 -29.91
CA GLN A 471 -10.28 4.53 -28.67
C GLN A 471 -9.48 5.82 -28.73
N GLU A 472 -8.24 5.79 -29.24
CA GLU A 472 -7.41 6.98 -29.46
C GLU A 472 -8.09 8.00 -30.38
N LYS A 473 -8.88 7.54 -31.35
CA LYS A 473 -9.69 8.40 -32.22
C LYS A 473 -10.99 8.89 -31.58
N GLY A 474 -11.31 8.44 -30.37
CA GLY A 474 -12.54 8.77 -29.67
C GLY A 474 -13.79 8.13 -30.29
N TRP A 475 -13.62 7.06 -31.06
CA TRP A 475 -14.73 6.38 -31.73
C TRP A 475 -15.35 5.27 -30.87
N VAL A 476 -14.57 4.73 -29.94
CA VAL A 476 -15.02 3.75 -28.95
C VAL A 476 -14.52 4.11 -27.56
N GLU A 477 -15.28 3.71 -26.56
CA GLU A 477 -14.86 3.66 -25.15
C GLU A 477 -14.48 2.21 -24.85
N LEU A 478 -13.21 1.93 -24.54
CA LEU A 478 -12.72 0.58 -24.25
C LEU A 478 -12.60 0.38 -22.72
N GLU A 479 -13.04 -0.77 -22.26
CA GLU A 479 -12.95 -1.22 -20.88
C GLU A 479 -12.29 -2.61 -20.88
N SER A 480 -11.17 -2.76 -20.18
CA SER A 480 -10.52 -4.06 -19.99
C SER A 480 -10.83 -4.59 -18.59
N LYS A 481 -11.24 -5.85 -18.50
CA LYS A 481 -11.60 -6.51 -17.24
C LYS A 481 -10.80 -7.79 -17.05
N GLN A 482 -10.77 -8.24 -15.80
CA GLN A 482 -10.20 -9.53 -15.42
C GLN A 482 -8.72 -9.66 -15.83
N MET A 483 -7.85 -8.92 -15.14
CA MET A 483 -6.41 -9.07 -15.33
C MET A 483 -5.99 -10.50 -14.92
N THR A 484 -5.52 -11.26 -15.89
CA THR A 484 -4.90 -12.57 -15.72
C THR A 484 -3.40 -12.40 -15.67
N GLU A 485 -2.78 -12.93 -14.63
CA GLU A 485 -1.33 -13.03 -14.51
C GLU A 485 -0.90 -14.44 -14.92
N VAL A 486 0.16 -14.54 -15.73
CA VAL A 486 0.74 -15.81 -16.15
C VAL A 486 2.07 -16.01 -15.46
N TYR A 487 2.17 -17.10 -14.71
CA TYR A 487 3.39 -17.53 -14.06
C TYR A 487 3.92 -18.80 -14.75
N ALA A 488 5.23 -18.92 -14.90
CA ALA A 488 5.84 -20.21 -15.22
C ALA A 488 6.10 -20.97 -13.94
N LEU A 489 5.81 -22.27 -13.95
CA LEU A 489 6.23 -23.20 -12.91
C LEU A 489 7.69 -23.58 -13.15
N LEU A 490 8.56 -23.19 -12.22
CA LEU A 490 9.99 -23.45 -12.27
C LEU A 490 10.36 -24.76 -11.59
N ASP A 491 9.68 -25.08 -10.49
CA ASP A 491 9.83 -26.31 -9.71
C ASP A 491 8.44 -26.88 -9.39
N ALA A 492 8.17 -28.11 -9.83
CA ALA A 492 6.95 -28.85 -9.50
C ALA A 492 7.23 -30.09 -8.63
N GLU A 493 8.47 -30.31 -8.20
CA GLU A 493 8.85 -31.45 -7.34
C GLU A 493 8.60 -31.15 -5.84
N PHE A 494 8.14 -29.94 -5.50
CA PHE A 494 7.79 -29.61 -4.13
C PHE A 494 6.61 -30.46 -3.62
N ASP A 495 6.67 -30.88 -2.35
CA ASP A 495 5.53 -31.49 -1.66
C ASP A 495 4.55 -30.38 -1.22
N PRO A 496 3.32 -30.34 -1.76
CA PRO A 496 2.36 -29.31 -1.40
C PRO A 496 1.94 -29.34 0.08
N VAL A 497 2.14 -30.45 0.81
CA VAL A 497 1.79 -30.57 2.24
C VAL A 497 2.82 -29.80 3.05
N VAL A 498 4.08 -30.20 2.88
CA VAL A 498 5.22 -29.65 3.61
C VAL A 498 5.35 -28.15 3.32
N LEU A 499 5.21 -27.76 2.06
CA LEU A 499 5.29 -26.36 1.67
C LEU A 499 4.13 -25.53 2.25
N ALA A 500 2.90 -26.07 2.28
CA ALA A 500 1.77 -25.39 2.89
C ALA A 500 2.01 -25.12 4.39
N GLU A 501 2.54 -26.09 5.12
CA GLU A 501 2.87 -25.95 6.55
C GLU A 501 3.94 -24.89 6.79
N GLN A 502 5.01 -24.88 5.99
CA GLN A 502 6.06 -23.87 6.07
C GLN A 502 5.53 -22.46 5.81
N LEU A 503 4.73 -22.29 4.75
CA LEU A 503 4.13 -21.00 4.40
C LEU A 503 3.12 -20.56 5.46
N HIS A 504 2.30 -21.48 5.97
CA HIS A 504 1.37 -21.19 7.07
C HIS A 504 2.12 -20.75 8.33
N GLY A 505 3.19 -21.46 8.71
CA GLY A 505 4.06 -21.08 9.83
C GLY A 505 4.65 -19.68 9.68
N HIS A 506 5.05 -19.31 8.47
CA HIS A 506 5.51 -17.95 8.16
C HIS A 506 4.41 -16.90 8.38
N PHE A 507 3.19 -17.13 7.87
CA PHE A 507 2.05 -16.21 8.12
C PHE A 507 1.68 -16.12 9.61
N ARG A 508 1.76 -17.22 10.36
CA ARG A 508 1.52 -17.23 11.81
C ARG A 508 2.58 -16.45 12.59
N ALA A 509 3.85 -16.54 12.18
CA ALA A 509 4.92 -15.74 12.76
C ALA A 509 4.72 -14.24 12.48
N HIS A 510 4.29 -13.88 11.26
CA HIS A 510 3.93 -12.52 10.91
C HIS A 510 2.74 -11.99 11.73
N GLU A 511 1.67 -12.78 11.88
CA GLU A 511 0.54 -12.47 12.76
C GLU A 511 1.00 -12.13 14.18
N ALA A 512 1.83 -12.99 14.80
CA ALA A 512 2.35 -12.76 16.14
C ALA A 512 3.18 -11.47 16.24
N SER A 513 3.98 -11.17 15.21
CA SER A 513 4.76 -9.93 15.14
C SER A 513 3.85 -8.69 15.06
N GLU A 514 2.78 -8.71 14.27
CA GLU A 514 1.83 -7.60 14.15
C GLU A 514 1.09 -7.35 15.46
N ILE A 515 0.62 -8.40 16.14
CA ILE A 515 0.01 -8.29 17.47
C ILE A 515 1.02 -7.69 18.48
N ALA A 516 2.28 -8.12 18.44
CA ALA A 516 3.33 -7.56 19.30
C ALA A 516 3.58 -6.06 19.04
N ARG A 517 3.42 -5.58 17.79
CA ARG A 517 3.52 -4.14 17.47
C ARG A 517 2.38 -3.33 18.08
N ILE A 518 1.15 -3.85 18.06
CA ILE A 518 -0.01 -3.23 18.73
C ILE A 518 0.28 -3.10 20.24
N GLN A 519 0.77 -4.18 20.87
CA GLN A 519 1.15 -4.18 22.28
C GLN A 519 2.27 -3.19 22.60
N ALA A 520 3.31 -3.11 21.76
CA ALA A 520 4.41 -2.16 21.93
C ALA A 520 3.91 -0.70 21.85
N MET A 521 2.98 -0.40 20.96
CA MET A 521 2.35 0.91 20.85
C MET A 521 1.53 1.26 22.10
N LEU A 522 0.73 0.33 22.62
CA LEU A 522 0.00 0.55 23.88
C LEU A 522 0.97 0.83 25.03
N ALA A 523 2.05 0.06 25.12
CA ALA A 523 3.10 0.25 26.12
C ALA A 523 3.84 1.60 25.97
N LEU A 524 3.92 2.16 24.76
CA LEU A 524 4.41 3.52 24.55
C LEU A 524 3.44 4.54 25.15
N PHE A 525 2.14 4.42 24.86
CA PHE A 525 1.13 5.38 25.32
C PHE A 525 0.86 5.34 26.84
N GLU A 526 0.99 4.18 27.48
CA GLU A 526 0.87 4.01 28.95
C GLU A 526 2.18 4.23 29.69
N SER A 527 3.23 4.69 29.00
CA SER A 527 4.53 4.87 29.63
C SER A 527 4.51 5.94 30.73
N ARG A 528 5.28 5.68 31.78
CA ARG A 528 5.60 6.66 32.83
C ARG A 528 6.86 7.48 32.50
N ASP A 529 7.56 7.15 31.43
CA ASP A 529 8.73 7.88 30.95
C ASP A 529 8.35 8.86 29.83
N CYS A 530 9.26 9.76 29.50
CA CYS A 530 9.06 10.72 28.42
C CYS A 530 8.70 10.02 27.09
N LEU A 531 7.52 10.33 26.54
CA LEU A 531 7.04 9.75 25.29
C LEU A 531 7.98 10.03 24.12
N SER A 532 8.48 11.26 24.00
CA SER A 532 9.40 11.65 22.93
C SER A 532 10.74 10.89 23.01
N ARG A 533 11.25 10.65 24.22
CA ARG A 533 12.47 9.86 24.44
C ARG A 533 12.25 8.40 24.06
N ARG A 534 11.15 7.79 24.51
CA ARG A 534 10.83 6.39 24.19
C ARG A 534 10.60 6.18 22.70
N LEU A 535 9.89 7.11 22.05
CA LEU A 535 9.71 7.08 20.60
C LEU A 535 11.05 7.17 19.86
N ALA A 536 11.94 8.05 20.27
CA ALA A 536 13.28 8.17 19.68
C ALA A 536 14.11 6.89 19.88
N LEU A 537 14.13 6.34 21.10
CA LEU A 537 14.83 5.09 21.42
C LEU A 537 14.31 3.90 20.61
N TYR A 538 12.99 3.84 20.37
CA TYR A 538 12.39 2.80 19.52
C TYR A 538 12.99 2.77 18.10
N PHE A 539 13.35 3.93 17.56
CA PHE A 539 14.04 4.06 16.27
C PHE A 539 15.57 4.10 16.38
N GLY A 540 16.13 3.79 17.55
CA GLY A 540 17.58 3.79 17.77
C GLY A 540 18.20 5.17 17.98
N ASP A 541 17.41 6.22 18.19
CA ASP A 541 17.90 7.57 18.50
C ASP A 541 18.10 7.75 20.01
N ALA A 542 19.35 7.54 20.44
CA ALA A 542 19.78 7.74 21.83
C ALA A 542 20.14 9.19 22.17
N GLN A 543 20.03 10.15 21.23
CA GLN A 543 20.38 11.56 21.44
C GLN A 543 19.20 12.41 21.92
N ALA A 544 17.98 11.88 21.90
CA ALA A 544 16.80 12.58 22.42
C ALA A 544 16.94 12.92 23.92
N PRO A 545 16.44 14.06 24.42
CA PRO A 545 16.52 14.39 25.84
C PRO A 545 15.75 13.36 26.69
N GLU A 546 16.26 13.03 27.88
CA GLU A 546 15.58 12.11 28.81
C GLU A 546 14.19 12.62 29.21
N ARG A 547 14.03 13.94 29.32
CA ARG A 547 12.75 14.63 29.52
C ARG A 547 12.64 15.74 28.50
N CYS A 548 11.66 15.64 27.60
CA CYS A 548 11.43 16.67 26.58
C CYS A 548 10.73 17.93 27.12
N GLY A 549 10.10 17.87 28.30
CA GLY A 549 9.38 18.98 28.92
C GLY A 549 8.00 19.28 28.31
N HIS A 550 7.63 18.65 27.19
CA HIS A 550 6.45 19.05 26.41
C HIS A 550 5.46 17.92 26.07
N CYS A 551 5.84 16.65 26.26
CA CYS A 551 4.89 15.53 26.14
C CYS A 551 3.96 15.44 27.36
N SER A 552 2.83 14.72 27.23
CA SER A 552 1.85 14.57 28.33
C SER A 552 2.49 14.05 29.62
N VAL A 553 3.37 13.05 29.54
CA VAL A 553 4.09 12.51 30.70
C VAL A 553 4.99 13.56 31.37
N CYS A 554 5.80 14.30 30.60
CA CYS A 554 6.63 15.38 31.15
C CYS A 554 5.80 16.53 31.75
N ARG A 555 4.55 16.70 31.30
CA ARG A 555 3.56 17.63 31.86
C ARG A 555 2.79 17.06 33.06
N GLY A 556 3.17 15.87 33.57
CA GLY A 556 2.53 15.22 34.71
C GLY A 556 1.20 14.52 34.38
N ARG A 557 0.86 14.36 33.10
CA ARG A 557 -0.37 13.71 32.62
C ARG A 557 -0.05 12.34 32.05
N ILE A 558 0.19 11.38 32.94
CA ILE A 558 0.40 9.97 32.57
C ILE A 558 -0.95 9.37 32.21
N ALA A 559 -1.05 8.74 31.04
CA ALA A 559 -2.30 8.13 30.58
C ALA A 559 -2.46 6.71 31.16
N ILE A 560 -3.68 6.40 31.58
CA ILE A 560 -4.13 5.05 31.90
C ILE A 560 -5.32 4.79 30.98
N LEU A 561 -5.17 3.90 30.00
CA LEU A 561 -6.21 3.73 28.99
C LEU A 561 -7.43 3.05 29.62
N PRO A 562 -8.64 3.56 29.39
CA PRO A 562 -9.86 2.89 29.84
C PRO A 562 -9.90 1.46 29.30
N ALA A 563 -10.26 0.52 30.17
CA ALA A 563 -10.57 -0.84 29.78
C ALA A 563 -11.77 -0.86 28.82
N PRO A 564 -11.90 -1.90 27.97
CA PRO A 564 -13.10 -2.09 27.18
C PRO A 564 -14.35 -2.13 28.10
N PRO A 565 -15.54 -1.78 27.60
CA PRO A 565 -16.78 -1.92 28.35
C PRO A 565 -16.95 -3.36 28.86
N ASP A 566 -17.53 -3.53 30.05
CA ASP A 566 -17.87 -4.86 30.58
C ASP A 566 -18.83 -5.58 29.61
N ARG A 567 -18.56 -6.86 29.35
CA ARG A 567 -19.33 -7.69 28.42
C ARG A 567 -19.84 -8.95 29.10
N PRO A 568 -21.02 -9.44 28.74
CA PRO A 568 -21.50 -10.75 29.20
C PRO A 568 -20.50 -11.84 28.80
N PRO A 569 -20.17 -12.80 29.69
CA PRO A 569 -19.31 -13.93 29.37
C PRO A 569 -19.82 -14.73 28.17
N LEU A 570 -18.89 -15.27 27.37
CA LEU A 570 -19.25 -16.13 26.24
C LEU A 570 -19.86 -17.47 26.68
N SER A 571 -19.58 -17.93 27.91
CA SER A 571 -20.10 -19.20 28.45
C SER A 571 -21.62 -19.29 28.53
N GLY A 572 -22.34 -18.16 28.57
CA GLY A 572 -23.81 -18.11 28.56
C GLY A 572 -24.43 -18.04 27.17
N ARG A 573 -23.63 -18.07 26.09
CA ARG A 573 -24.10 -17.97 24.71
C ARG A 573 -24.12 -19.34 24.04
N ASP A 574 -25.07 -19.53 23.14
CA ASP A 574 -25.17 -20.73 22.31
C ASP A 574 -24.42 -20.54 20.97
N ALA A 575 -23.23 -21.15 20.88
CA ALA A 575 -22.39 -21.12 19.69
C ALA A 575 -23.09 -21.75 18.47
N GLN A 576 -23.81 -22.84 18.68
CA GLN A 576 -24.49 -23.57 17.61
C GLN A 576 -25.62 -22.72 17.03
N ALA A 577 -26.42 -22.08 17.88
CA ALA A 577 -27.48 -21.17 17.44
C ALA A 577 -26.92 -19.97 16.67
N LEU A 578 -25.84 -19.35 17.16
CA LEU A 578 -25.22 -18.19 16.50
C LEU A 578 -24.58 -18.55 15.15
N CYS A 579 -24.10 -19.78 14.99
CA CYS A 579 -23.45 -20.23 13.75
C CYS A 579 -24.38 -20.98 12.79
N ALA A 580 -25.59 -21.37 13.21
CA ALA A 580 -26.46 -22.31 12.47
C ALA A 580 -26.70 -21.90 11.02
N ALA A 581 -27.15 -20.67 10.79
CA ALA A 581 -27.45 -20.16 9.45
C ALA A 581 -26.22 -20.17 8.54
N PHE A 582 -25.05 -19.83 9.10
CA PHE A 582 -23.81 -19.81 8.35
C PHE A 582 -23.27 -21.21 8.08
N SER A 583 -23.32 -22.11 9.06
CA SER A 583 -22.91 -23.51 8.93
C SER A 583 -23.73 -24.23 7.86
N GLU A 584 -25.05 -24.02 7.83
CA GLU A 584 -25.92 -24.57 6.79
C GLU A 584 -25.56 -24.02 5.40
N THR A 585 -25.43 -22.69 5.29
CA THR A 585 -25.06 -22.02 4.03
C THR A 585 -23.69 -22.50 3.52
N HIS A 586 -22.72 -22.67 4.42
CA HIS A 586 -21.39 -23.17 4.11
C HIS A 586 -21.42 -24.65 3.69
N LEU A 587 -22.18 -25.49 4.39
CA LEU A 587 -22.34 -26.90 4.05
C LEU A 587 -22.96 -27.08 2.66
N GLN A 588 -23.99 -26.29 2.33
CA GLN A 588 -24.61 -26.29 0.99
C GLN A 588 -23.63 -25.84 -0.10
N HIS A 589 -22.71 -24.92 0.22
CA HIS A 589 -21.76 -24.39 -0.75
C HIS A 589 -20.51 -25.27 -0.95
N ALA A 590 -19.91 -25.73 0.15
CA ALA A 590 -18.60 -26.38 0.16
C ALA A 590 -18.68 -27.89 0.45
N GLY A 591 -19.86 -28.44 0.77
CA GLY A 591 -20.04 -29.86 1.10
C GLY A 591 -19.44 -30.27 2.45
N GLN A 592 -18.93 -29.32 3.24
CA GLN A 592 -18.34 -29.57 4.55
C GLN A 592 -18.69 -28.46 5.54
N MET A 593 -18.56 -28.76 6.84
CA MET A 593 -18.73 -27.76 7.89
C MET A 593 -17.62 -26.70 7.84
N PRO A 594 -17.92 -25.44 8.20
CA PRO A 594 -16.91 -24.39 8.27
C PRO A 594 -15.86 -24.71 9.33
N SER A 595 -14.61 -24.30 9.09
CA SER A 595 -13.55 -24.37 10.09
C SER A 595 -13.83 -23.44 11.27
N ARG A 596 -13.18 -23.71 12.41
CA ARG A 596 -13.25 -22.83 13.59
C ARG A 596 -12.83 -21.39 13.27
N GLU A 597 -11.80 -21.20 12.46
CA GLU A 597 -11.37 -19.86 12.03
C GLU A 597 -12.43 -19.18 11.16
N CYS A 598 -13.07 -19.92 10.25
CA CYS A 598 -14.15 -19.40 9.42
C CYS A 598 -15.36 -18.96 10.26
N LEU A 599 -15.74 -19.76 11.27
CA LEU A 599 -16.78 -19.40 12.25
C LEU A 599 -16.39 -18.19 13.09
N THR A 600 -15.16 -18.13 13.57
CA THR A 600 -14.66 -16.99 14.36
C THR A 600 -14.74 -15.70 13.55
N ARG A 601 -14.31 -15.73 12.28
CA ARG A 601 -14.40 -14.59 11.35
C ARG A 601 -15.82 -14.15 11.11
N PHE A 602 -16.74 -15.10 10.95
CA PHE A 602 -18.17 -14.83 10.80
C PHE A 602 -18.72 -14.07 12.01
N LEU A 603 -18.49 -14.58 13.23
CA LEU A 603 -18.99 -13.98 14.46
C LEU A 603 -18.33 -12.64 14.78
N CYS A 604 -17.05 -12.47 14.47
CA CYS A 604 -16.31 -11.21 14.70
C CYS A 604 -16.47 -10.18 13.56
N GLY A 605 -17.26 -10.48 12.52
CA GLY A 605 -17.48 -9.57 11.39
C GLY A 605 -16.29 -9.42 10.43
N VAL A 606 -15.29 -10.30 10.52
CA VAL A 606 -14.07 -10.27 9.72
C VAL A 606 -14.36 -10.81 8.32
N THR A 607 -14.66 -9.92 7.38
CA THR A 607 -15.05 -10.32 6.00
C THR A 607 -13.88 -11.01 5.27
N THR A 608 -14.13 -12.18 4.66
CA THR A 608 -13.23 -12.89 3.73
C THR A 608 -13.92 -13.08 2.37
N PRO A 609 -13.18 -13.45 1.29
CA PRO A 609 -13.79 -13.71 -0.01
C PRO A 609 -14.96 -14.70 0.04
N LEU A 610 -14.82 -15.79 0.80
CA LEU A 610 -15.90 -16.77 0.99
C LEU A 610 -17.12 -16.16 1.67
N LEU A 611 -16.93 -15.40 2.77
CA LEU A 611 -18.04 -14.75 3.48
C LEU A 611 -18.78 -13.73 2.60
N THR A 612 -18.05 -13.00 1.74
CA THR A 612 -18.68 -12.12 0.75
C THR A 612 -19.51 -12.90 -0.26
N LYS A 613 -18.97 -14.00 -0.81
CA LYS A 613 -19.66 -14.87 -1.77
C LYS A 613 -20.95 -15.45 -1.19
N LEU A 614 -20.90 -15.89 0.07
CA LEU A 614 -22.03 -16.46 0.80
C LEU A 614 -23.01 -15.40 1.35
N LYS A 615 -22.79 -14.12 1.04
CA LYS A 615 -23.60 -12.99 1.57
C LYS A 615 -23.74 -13.04 3.09
N ALA A 616 -22.68 -13.44 3.79
CA ALA A 616 -22.69 -13.70 5.22
C ALA A 616 -23.24 -12.53 6.07
N ARG A 617 -23.05 -11.28 5.62
CA ARG A 617 -23.61 -10.07 6.25
C ARG A 617 -25.13 -10.06 6.41
N GLN A 618 -25.84 -10.86 5.62
CA GLN A 618 -27.30 -10.99 5.67
C GLN A 618 -27.75 -12.13 6.59
N LEU A 619 -26.81 -12.99 7.03
CA LEU A 619 -27.11 -14.13 7.88
C LEU A 619 -27.15 -13.71 9.35
N ALA A 620 -28.06 -14.31 10.10
CA ALA A 620 -28.10 -14.17 11.54
C ALA A 620 -26.79 -14.68 12.16
N GLY A 621 -26.24 -13.92 13.11
CA GLY A 621 -24.97 -14.24 13.78
C GLY A 621 -23.74 -13.53 13.21
N PHE A 622 -23.81 -12.97 11.99
CA PHE A 622 -22.68 -12.22 11.43
C PHE A 622 -22.37 -10.99 12.27
N ALA A 623 -21.10 -10.80 12.64
CA ALA A 623 -20.65 -9.72 13.52
C ALA A 623 -21.33 -9.71 14.92
N ALA A 624 -22.01 -10.78 15.34
CA ALA A 624 -22.70 -10.82 16.63
C ALA A 624 -21.75 -10.72 17.84
N LEU A 625 -20.45 -10.99 17.63
CA LEU A 625 -19.39 -10.89 18.61
C LEU A 625 -18.26 -9.94 18.14
N GLU A 626 -18.54 -8.96 17.25
CA GLU A 626 -17.52 -7.98 16.80
C GLU A 626 -16.90 -7.18 17.96
N ASP A 627 -17.69 -7.01 19.03
CA ASP A 627 -17.30 -6.63 20.38
C ASP A 627 -16.02 -7.32 20.86
N TYR A 628 -16.04 -8.65 20.83
CA TYR A 628 -15.18 -9.52 21.64
C TYR A 628 -13.78 -9.68 21.05
N PRO A 629 -12.74 -9.92 21.88
CA PRO A 629 -11.42 -10.27 21.37
C PRO A 629 -11.49 -11.54 20.53
N TYR A 630 -10.90 -11.50 19.34
CA TYR A 630 -10.95 -12.61 18.37
C TYR A 630 -10.45 -13.93 18.98
N ALA A 631 -9.35 -13.88 19.73
CA ALA A 631 -8.78 -15.05 20.39
C ALA A 631 -9.75 -15.68 21.40
N GLU A 632 -10.49 -14.88 22.18
CA GLU A 632 -11.49 -15.39 23.12
C GLU A 632 -12.66 -16.08 22.40
N VAL A 633 -13.15 -15.49 21.30
CA VAL A 633 -14.21 -16.10 20.49
C VAL A 633 -13.73 -17.41 19.86
N ARG A 634 -12.51 -17.44 19.34
CA ARG A 634 -11.91 -18.65 18.75
C ARG A 634 -11.77 -19.77 19.78
N ASP A 635 -11.27 -19.44 20.96
CA ASP A 635 -11.02 -20.42 22.01
C ASP A 635 -12.34 -20.91 22.62
N TRP A 636 -13.35 -20.03 22.73
CA TRP A 636 -14.72 -20.41 23.11
C TRP A 636 -15.38 -21.38 22.12
N LEU A 637 -15.18 -21.19 20.81
CA LEU A 637 -15.66 -22.14 19.79
C LEU A 637 -14.95 -23.51 19.84
N ALA A 638 -13.88 -23.64 20.62
CA ALA A 638 -13.15 -24.89 20.82
C ALA A 638 -13.59 -25.67 22.07
N MET A 639 -14.33 -25.02 22.96
CA MET A 639 -14.96 -25.63 24.14
C MET A 639 -16.28 -26.25 23.76
#